data_AF-F4XBI3-F1
#
_entry.id   AF-F4XBI3-F1
#
_cell.length_a   1.000
_cell.length_b   1.000
_cell.length_c   1.000
_cell.angle_alpha   90.00
_cell.angle_beta   90.00
_cell.angle_gamma   90.00
#
_symmetry.space_group_name_H-M   'P 1'
#
loop_
_entity.id
_entity.type
_entity.pdbx_description
1 polymer ?
#
loop_
_entity_poly.entity_id
_entity_poly.type
_entity_poly.pdbx_seq_one_letter_code
_entity_poly.pdbx_strand_id
1 'polypeptide(L)'
;MSKIPWNEVTREDILKAIHLFDSERPVYPEPRTTFLVFNGKKYPAKHIRGMAYQIHFGREIRKEEYSGGQDTVRFFEKLGFEMHYVHRNVNTHPVAKAPAGPPMETKTLKMPLSAPSEQYNNKSKKVSNVQKISVPAKGVIEQKNALQLLLNKMFNGDVVCEKTFPWLKTPTEITGEYELLFERLSTYRGDKNFAKKNVTLRCDFVCENSKLIIEYDERQHFSEARKISLLSYPDIPLYYDRNLWVSACQNIQSKDNQPINRDEIRAFYDSTRDIEAAKHGYKLVRIMHGQIDFQTDDAYKRLAELLGAAMCANREPEIPNTPNLKSYTERGTPKKSIKIGLYLQTNELFGNVKAFKKAMNSVRTSDIDILVFPEFSYVPFVENFYAADFCVSADVQALYDRTLKLSRRLGRAVVISNEDKQGAIVCIYANSFAKDGETLCKHYIKHTMTSFSACDIANYRERADSIFQPILYKGYRIGLTICYDCNHAIFSRKYGQNGIDMILNCTGGNVVYDKWFKYNKVRAIENHCFTFVTMAGDGTMTNPHNYVYGFTPSGKEMTPTLLNGQYTGKKNVSGGIYVYDTTDDDESTEPDSSINQAESLNKTSDLCIPLNGLDRFIHSGNTLTDKIYILRHGTVNVILCLVDGADILRPEKVLKLLYAAVLKPICNKRYIIINRWDKVDLGFYETTLSVVLKVRSMENYCAVILDSSNLKKCYQCGQNRTAQVVKAENSHWWIDLRRTGGPETIWRDKAGMRAQWRDNIEWLIDTM
;
A
#
# COMPACT_ATOMS: atom_id res chain seq x y z
N MET A 1 -3.63 -30.95 -18.77
CA MET A 1 -3.07 -30.78 -20.13
C MET A 1 -1.62 -30.34 -19.99
N SER A 2 -0.73 -30.83 -20.85
CA SER A 2 0.60 -30.26 -21.02
C SER A 2 0.50 -28.81 -21.51
N LYS A 3 1.39 -27.93 -21.04
CA LYS A 3 1.39 -26.51 -21.41
C LYS A 3 1.99 -26.37 -22.82
N ILE A 4 1.19 -25.94 -23.78
CA ILE A 4 1.62 -25.83 -25.19
C ILE A 4 2.72 -24.75 -25.29
N PRO A 5 3.87 -25.02 -25.93
CA PRO A 5 5.05 -24.14 -25.98
C PRO A 5 4.90 -22.93 -26.93
N TRP A 6 3.88 -22.09 -26.69
CA TRP A 6 3.65 -20.84 -27.43
C TRP A 6 4.75 -19.78 -27.25
N ASN A 7 5.73 -20.03 -26.38
CA ASN A 7 6.90 -19.19 -26.13
C ASN A 7 8.05 -19.41 -27.11
N GLU A 8 8.08 -20.53 -27.84
CA GLU A 8 9.15 -20.87 -28.80
C GLU A 8 8.83 -20.38 -30.22
N VAL A 9 7.55 -20.35 -30.63
CA VAL A 9 7.12 -19.82 -31.93
C VAL A 9 7.55 -18.36 -32.09
N THR A 10 8.34 -18.07 -33.13
CA THR A 10 9.02 -16.79 -33.33
C THR A 10 8.25 -15.83 -34.24
N ARG A 11 8.72 -14.58 -34.32
CA ARG A 11 8.22 -13.59 -35.30
C ARG A 11 8.41 -14.06 -36.75
N GLU A 12 9.47 -14.82 -37.04
CA GLU A 12 9.78 -15.28 -38.39
C GLU A 12 8.81 -16.39 -38.85
N ASP A 13 8.41 -17.28 -37.94
CA ASP A 13 7.43 -18.33 -38.20
C ASP A 13 6.05 -17.76 -38.57
N ILE A 14 5.69 -16.61 -37.99
CA ILE A 14 4.49 -15.84 -38.36
C ILE A 14 4.60 -15.27 -39.78
N LEU A 15 5.76 -14.72 -40.17
CA LEU A 15 5.96 -14.19 -41.52
C LEU A 15 5.90 -15.30 -42.57
N LYS A 16 6.50 -16.47 -42.27
CA LYS A 16 6.39 -17.68 -43.10
C LYS A 16 4.94 -18.15 -43.19
N ALA A 17 4.19 -18.17 -42.10
CA ALA A 17 2.78 -18.53 -42.08
C ALA A 17 1.89 -17.59 -42.93
N ILE A 18 2.15 -16.27 -42.88
CA ILE A 18 1.46 -15.28 -43.72
C ILE A 18 1.77 -15.52 -45.20
N HIS A 19 3.03 -15.74 -45.55
CA HIS A 19 3.44 -15.96 -46.94
C HIS A 19 2.83 -17.24 -47.53
N LEU A 20 2.90 -18.34 -46.78
CA LEU A 20 2.33 -19.63 -47.17
C LEU A 20 0.80 -19.57 -47.35
N PHE A 21 0.12 -18.87 -46.43
CA PHE A 21 -1.32 -18.63 -46.50
C PHE A 21 -1.73 -17.86 -47.77
N ASP A 22 -0.93 -16.89 -48.20
CA ASP A 22 -1.18 -16.10 -49.42
C ASP A 22 -0.84 -16.84 -50.72
N SER A 23 0.14 -17.75 -50.71
CA SER A 23 0.48 -18.58 -51.87
C SER A 23 -0.48 -19.75 -52.06
N GLU A 24 -0.81 -20.48 -50.98
CA GLU A 24 -1.60 -21.71 -51.06
C GLU A 24 -3.12 -21.48 -51.00
N ARG A 25 -3.55 -20.32 -50.45
CA ARG A 25 -4.97 -19.95 -50.24
C ARG A 25 -5.79 -21.08 -49.58
N PRO A 26 -5.34 -21.63 -48.43
CA PRO A 26 -6.01 -22.76 -47.79
C PRO A 26 -7.46 -22.43 -47.40
N VAL A 27 -8.35 -23.42 -47.38
CA VAL A 27 -9.75 -23.23 -46.99
C VAL A 27 -9.86 -23.08 -45.47
N TYR A 28 -10.38 -21.95 -44.98
CA TYR A 28 -10.50 -21.66 -43.54
C TYR A 28 -11.88 -21.11 -43.14
N PRO A 29 -12.32 -21.30 -41.88
CA PRO A 29 -13.56 -20.70 -41.39
C PRO A 29 -13.41 -19.18 -41.15
N GLU A 30 -14.36 -18.40 -41.65
CA GLU A 30 -14.38 -16.94 -41.56
C GLU A 30 -14.12 -16.37 -40.13
N PRO A 31 -13.08 -15.55 -39.92
CA PRO A 31 -12.72 -15.01 -38.60
C PRO A 31 -13.72 -13.93 -38.14
N ARG A 32 -14.60 -14.30 -37.21
CA ARG A 32 -15.71 -13.42 -36.77
C ARG A 32 -15.32 -12.21 -35.91
N THR A 33 -14.14 -12.22 -35.28
CA THR A 33 -13.79 -11.24 -34.23
C THR A 33 -12.32 -10.86 -34.14
N THR A 34 -11.37 -11.65 -34.67
CA THR A 34 -9.94 -11.51 -34.39
C THR A 34 -9.12 -11.56 -35.67
N PHE A 35 -8.48 -10.45 -36.01
CA PHE A 35 -7.73 -10.28 -37.26
C PHE A 35 -6.30 -9.83 -36.98
N LEU A 36 -5.35 -10.50 -37.61
CA LEU A 36 -3.95 -10.08 -37.66
C LEU A 36 -3.81 -9.04 -38.77
N VAL A 37 -3.17 -7.90 -38.50
CA VAL A 37 -2.92 -6.84 -39.48
C VAL A 37 -1.45 -6.89 -39.89
N PHE A 38 -1.19 -7.04 -41.19
CA PHE A 38 0.16 -7.03 -41.75
C PHE A 38 0.15 -6.43 -43.15
N ASN A 39 1.03 -5.45 -43.40
CA ASN A 39 1.08 -4.66 -44.63
C ASN A 39 -0.30 -4.13 -45.07
N GLY A 40 -1.11 -3.63 -44.13
CA GLY A 40 -2.47 -3.10 -44.35
C GLY A 40 -3.56 -4.16 -44.61
N LYS A 41 -3.20 -5.43 -44.79
CA LYS A 41 -4.13 -6.55 -45.03
C LYS A 41 -4.49 -7.25 -43.72
N LYS A 42 -5.74 -7.74 -43.63
CA LYS A 42 -6.29 -8.47 -42.47
C LYS A 42 -6.29 -9.97 -42.74
N TYR A 43 -5.79 -10.75 -41.77
CA TYR A 43 -5.63 -12.21 -41.85
C TYR A 43 -6.37 -12.93 -40.70
N PRO A 44 -6.80 -14.19 -40.89
CA PRO A 44 -7.49 -14.98 -39.86
C PRO A 44 -6.55 -15.35 -38.71
N ALA A 45 -6.47 -14.50 -37.70
CA ALA A 45 -5.43 -14.56 -36.66
C ALA A 45 -5.26 -15.96 -36.02
N LYS A 46 -6.34 -16.60 -35.59
CA LYS A 46 -6.27 -17.94 -34.98
C LYS A 46 -5.67 -18.98 -35.95
N HIS A 47 -5.95 -18.87 -37.24
CA HIS A 47 -5.45 -19.82 -38.23
C HIS A 47 -3.96 -19.60 -38.53
N ILE A 48 -3.53 -18.35 -38.73
CA ILE A 48 -2.11 -18.00 -38.90
C ILE A 48 -1.28 -18.45 -37.69
N ARG A 49 -1.83 -18.31 -36.47
CA ARG A 49 -1.20 -18.82 -35.24
C ARG A 49 -1.01 -20.34 -35.24
N GLY A 50 -1.98 -21.09 -35.78
CA GLY A 50 -1.86 -22.54 -35.96
C GLY A 50 -0.81 -22.92 -37.02
N MET A 51 -0.80 -22.22 -38.16
CA MET A 51 0.19 -22.44 -39.23
C MET A 51 1.62 -22.13 -38.76
N ALA A 52 1.83 -21.06 -38.00
CA ALA A 52 3.14 -20.74 -37.43
C ALA A 52 3.62 -21.80 -36.42
N TYR A 53 2.72 -22.40 -35.65
CA TYR A 53 3.05 -23.54 -34.78
C TYR A 53 3.44 -24.79 -35.59
N GLN A 54 2.74 -25.06 -36.70
CA GLN A 54 3.06 -26.16 -37.62
C GLN A 54 4.42 -25.97 -38.31
N ILE A 55 4.72 -24.75 -38.74
CA ILE A 55 6.01 -24.36 -39.33
C ILE A 55 7.16 -24.54 -38.31
N HIS A 56 6.95 -24.12 -37.05
CA HIS A 56 7.97 -24.19 -36.02
C HIS A 56 8.23 -25.62 -35.50
N PHE A 57 7.18 -26.42 -35.28
CA PHE A 57 7.28 -27.75 -34.66
C PHE A 57 7.15 -28.94 -35.63
N GLY A 58 6.97 -28.70 -36.94
CA GLY A 58 6.78 -29.74 -37.94
C GLY A 58 5.51 -30.58 -37.78
N ARG A 59 4.53 -30.12 -36.97
CA ARG A 59 3.31 -30.87 -36.63
C ARG A 59 2.11 -29.94 -36.44
N GLU A 60 0.95 -30.38 -36.90
CA GLU A 60 -0.30 -29.65 -36.70
C GLU A 60 -0.74 -29.63 -35.24
N ILE A 61 -1.49 -28.58 -34.90
CA ILE A 61 -2.19 -28.43 -33.62
C ILE A 61 -3.68 -28.21 -33.88
N ARG A 62 -4.53 -28.97 -33.19
CA ARG A 62 -5.98 -28.97 -33.44
C ARG A 62 -6.59 -27.65 -32.99
N LYS A 63 -7.61 -27.17 -33.71
CA LYS A 63 -8.19 -25.84 -33.48
C LYS A 63 -8.92 -25.73 -32.14
N GLU A 64 -9.08 -26.84 -31.43
CA GLU A 64 -9.71 -26.99 -30.11
C GLU A 64 -8.68 -26.91 -28.97
N GLU A 65 -7.40 -27.22 -29.26
CA GLU A 65 -6.32 -27.29 -28.26
C GLU A 65 -5.78 -25.90 -27.84
N TYR A 66 -6.16 -24.83 -28.55
CA TYR A 66 -5.73 -23.47 -28.25
C TYR A 66 -6.86 -22.44 -28.40
N SER A 67 -6.80 -21.36 -27.62
CA SER A 67 -7.83 -20.32 -27.58
C SER A 67 -7.75 -19.34 -28.77
N GLY A 68 -8.92 -18.84 -29.18
CA GLY A 68 -9.03 -17.67 -30.07
C GLY A 68 -9.13 -16.38 -29.28
N GLY A 69 -9.53 -15.28 -29.93
CA GLY A 69 -9.79 -14.02 -29.24
C GLY A 69 -8.55 -13.42 -28.58
N GLN A 70 -8.71 -12.90 -27.36
CA GLN A 70 -7.71 -12.03 -26.71
C GLN A 70 -6.39 -12.74 -26.36
N ASP A 71 -6.39 -14.07 -26.17
CA ASP A 71 -5.16 -14.86 -26.02
C ASP A 71 -4.37 -14.99 -27.33
N THR A 72 -5.04 -14.86 -28.47
CA THR A 72 -4.41 -14.80 -29.79
C THR A 72 -3.95 -13.38 -30.11
N VAL A 73 -4.69 -12.35 -29.70
CA VAL A 73 -4.26 -10.94 -29.74
C VAL A 73 -2.92 -10.76 -29.02
N ARG A 74 -2.87 -11.12 -27.73
CA ARG A 74 -1.65 -11.04 -26.90
C ARG A 74 -0.45 -11.82 -27.45
N PHE A 75 -0.70 -12.95 -28.11
CA PHE A 75 0.35 -13.76 -28.72
C PHE A 75 1.03 -13.03 -29.90
N PHE A 76 0.25 -12.40 -30.78
CA PHE A 76 0.78 -11.62 -31.90
C PHE A 76 1.39 -10.28 -31.47
N GLU A 77 0.77 -9.59 -30.51
CA GLU A 77 1.30 -8.35 -29.92
C GLU A 77 2.69 -8.57 -29.31
N LYS A 78 2.89 -9.67 -28.56
CA LYS A 78 4.20 -10.06 -28.00
C LYS A 78 5.27 -10.26 -29.09
N LEU A 79 4.87 -10.67 -30.30
CA LEU A 79 5.78 -10.87 -31.44
C LEU A 79 5.89 -9.61 -32.35
N GLY A 80 5.34 -8.47 -31.92
CA GLY A 80 5.45 -7.20 -32.63
C GLY A 80 4.58 -7.12 -33.89
N PHE A 81 3.36 -7.67 -33.83
CA PHE A 81 2.35 -7.54 -34.88
C PHE A 81 1.13 -6.74 -34.41
N GLU A 82 0.54 -5.99 -35.34
CA GLU A 82 -0.71 -5.24 -35.12
C GLU A 82 -1.93 -6.18 -35.15
N MET A 83 -2.89 -5.94 -34.26
CA MET A 83 -4.08 -6.78 -34.07
C MET A 83 -5.36 -5.94 -34.09
N HIS A 84 -6.35 -6.41 -34.84
CA HIS A 84 -7.67 -5.78 -34.93
C HIS A 84 -8.74 -6.72 -34.35
N TYR A 85 -9.29 -6.36 -33.19
CA TYR A 85 -10.25 -7.17 -32.44
C TYR A 85 -11.63 -6.49 -32.34
N VAL A 86 -12.70 -7.25 -32.58
CA VAL A 86 -14.10 -6.78 -32.57
C VAL A 86 -14.91 -7.67 -31.62
N HIS A 87 -15.45 -7.10 -30.55
CA HIS A 87 -16.14 -7.85 -29.50
C HIS A 87 -17.68 -7.83 -29.71
N ARG A 88 -18.32 -9.00 -29.68
CA ARG A 88 -19.79 -9.17 -29.60
C ARG A 88 -20.11 -10.27 -28.58
N ASN A 89 -21.05 -9.99 -27.66
CA ASN A 89 -21.38 -10.86 -26.52
C ASN A 89 -22.27 -12.05 -26.92
N VAL A 90 -21.89 -13.30 -26.63
CA VAL A 90 -22.76 -14.50 -26.68
C VAL A 90 -22.36 -15.57 -25.62
N ASN A 91 -23.33 -16.42 -25.26
CA ASN A 91 -23.36 -17.43 -24.19
C ASN A 91 -23.13 -18.89 -24.71
N THR A 92 -22.87 -19.98 -23.95
CA THR A 92 -22.47 -20.25 -22.53
C THR A 92 -22.17 -21.76 -22.31
N HIS A 93 -21.42 -22.12 -21.25
CA HIS A 93 -21.44 -23.44 -20.54
C HIS A 93 -20.85 -24.69 -21.29
N PRO A 94 -20.79 -25.92 -20.69
CA PRO A 94 -19.92 -26.32 -19.55
C PRO A 94 -19.22 -27.72 -19.75
N VAL A 95 -19.07 -28.55 -18.68
CA VAL A 95 -18.58 -29.98 -18.59
C VAL A 95 -17.06 -30.14 -18.35
N ALA A 96 -16.49 -31.06 -17.52
CA ALA A 96 -16.91 -31.79 -16.29
C ALA A 96 -15.68 -32.41 -15.54
N LYS A 97 -15.88 -33.15 -14.42
CA LYS A 97 -14.85 -33.92 -13.64
C LYS A 97 -14.72 -35.38 -14.18
N ALA A 98 -13.89 -36.34 -13.71
CA ALA A 98 -13.00 -36.60 -12.54
C ALA A 98 -11.94 -37.70 -12.97
N PRO A 99 -11.31 -38.58 -12.14
CA PRO A 99 -11.06 -38.68 -10.69
C PRO A 99 -9.54 -38.86 -10.34
N ALA A 100 -9.15 -39.64 -9.31
CA ALA A 100 -7.78 -39.72 -8.73
C ALA A 100 -7.24 -41.16 -8.51
N GLY A 101 -5.94 -41.29 -8.12
CA GLY A 101 -5.24 -42.56 -7.81
C GLY A 101 -3.99 -42.40 -6.90
N PRO A 102 -3.38 -43.49 -6.35
CA PRO A 102 -2.67 -43.47 -5.05
C PRO A 102 -1.13 -43.75 -5.07
N PRO A 103 -0.42 -43.70 -3.90
CA PRO A 103 1.06 -43.64 -3.81
C PRO A 103 1.78 -44.86 -3.15
N MET A 104 3.13 -44.81 -3.10
CA MET A 104 4.06 -45.63 -2.27
C MET A 104 5.16 -44.70 -1.70
N GLU A 105 5.70 -44.81 -0.47
CA GLU A 105 6.43 -45.92 0.21
C GLU A 105 7.80 -46.25 -0.42
N THR A 106 8.93 -46.38 0.31
CA THR A 106 9.28 -46.20 1.75
C THR A 106 10.82 -45.93 1.88
N LYS A 107 11.64 -46.12 2.95
CA LYS A 107 11.58 -46.82 4.27
C LYS A 107 12.38 -46.06 5.38
N THR A 108 13.20 -46.71 6.22
CA THR A 108 13.87 -46.14 7.44
C THR A 108 15.25 -46.77 7.73
N LEU A 109 15.93 -46.34 8.84
CA LEU A 109 16.97 -46.99 9.71
C LEU A 109 18.26 -46.12 9.88
N LYS A 110 18.93 -46.01 11.05
CA LYS A 110 18.56 -46.28 12.47
C LYS A 110 19.49 -45.50 13.46
N MET A 111 19.03 -45.33 14.70
CA MET A 111 19.74 -44.80 15.90
C MET A 111 20.75 -45.82 16.50
N PRO A 112 21.66 -45.53 17.50
CA PRO A 112 21.23 -45.16 18.87
C PRO A 112 22.21 -44.48 19.91
N LEU A 113 21.62 -44.04 21.04
CA LEU A 113 22.19 -43.94 22.44
C LEU A 113 23.31 -42.89 22.72
N SER A 114 23.49 -42.35 23.95
CA SER A 114 22.89 -42.59 25.29
C SER A 114 22.72 -41.29 26.14
N ALA A 115 22.14 -41.41 27.34
CA ALA A 115 21.89 -40.35 28.36
C ALA A 115 22.18 -40.94 29.78
N PRO A 116 21.66 -40.50 30.95
CA PRO A 116 21.05 -39.21 31.39
C PRO A 116 21.55 -38.68 32.78
N SER A 117 21.14 -37.47 33.18
CA SER A 117 20.85 -37.02 34.59
C SER A 117 20.43 -35.53 34.55
N GLU A 118 19.35 -35.01 35.17
CA GLU A 118 18.81 -35.12 36.55
C GLU A 118 19.70 -34.40 37.60
N GLN A 119 19.19 -33.52 38.49
CA GLN A 119 17.81 -33.06 38.75
C GLN A 119 17.78 -31.72 39.55
N TYR A 120 16.56 -31.28 39.91
CA TYR A 120 16.16 -30.28 40.94
C TYR A 120 15.86 -28.80 40.60
N ASN A 121 14.78 -28.34 41.25
CA ASN A 121 14.14 -27.02 41.12
C ASN A 121 14.61 -26.05 42.19
N ASN A 122 14.43 -24.74 41.96
CA ASN A 122 13.74 -23.92 42.96
C ASN A 122 12.92 -22.77 42.33
N LYS A 123 11.86 -22.32 43.02
CA LYS A 123 10.90 -21.33 42.51
C LYS A 123 11.10 -19.95 43.15
N SER A 124 11.20 -18.91 42.33
CA SER A 124 10.81 -17.54 42.72
C SER A 124 10.27 -16.77 41.51
N LYS A 125 9.11 -16.12 41.65
CA LYS A 125 8.54 -15.22 40.64
C LYS A 125 8.93 -13.78 40.95
N LYS A 126 9.52 -13.05 39.99
CA LYS A 126 9.28 -11.60 39.79
C LYS A 126 9.85 -11.07 38.46
N VAL A 127 8.91 -10.74 37.55
CA VAL A 127 8.89 -9.64 36.55
C VAL A 127 10.08 -9.43 35.57
N SER A 128 9.73 -9.22 34.29
CA SER A 128 10.53 -8.66 33.17
C SER A 128 11.89 -9.31 32.84
N ASN A 129 11.87 -10.23 31.87
CA ASN A 129 13.07 -10.61 31.10
C ASN A 129 13.41 -9.50 30.09
N VAL A 130 14.46 -8.72 30.35
CA VAL A 130 15.22 -8.01 29.31
C VAL A 130 16.34 -8.95 28.86
N GLN A 131 16.47 -9.24 27.57
CA GLN A 131 17.57 -10.07 27.08
C GLN A 131 18.91 -9.33 27.21
N LYS A 132 19.88 -9.96 27.88
CA LYS A 132 21.21 -9.39 28.05
C LYS A 132 22.03 -9.51 26.76
N ILE A 133 22.52 -8.39 26.24
CA ILE A 133 23.38 -8.36 25.05
C ILE A 133 24.73 -9.04 25.35
N SER A 134 25.22 -9.89 24.44
CA SER A 134 26.52 -10.53 24.55
C SER A 134 27.21 -10.65 23.19
N VAL A 135 28.48 -10.25 23.12
CA VAL A 135 29.34 -10.40 21.94
C VAL A 135 30.31 -11.57 22.15
N PRO A 136 30.38 -12.55 21.23
CA PRO A 136 31.33 -13.68 21.30
C PRO A 136 32.81 -13.24 21.23
N ALA A 137 33.72 -14.20 21.40
CA ALA A 137 35.17 -14.00 21.32
C ALA A 137 35.87 -15.01 20.40
N LYS A 138 35.11 -15.65 19.50
CA LYS A 138 35.57 -16.67 18.53
C LYS A 138 34.79 -16.50 17.22
N GLY A 139 35.40 -16.86 16.09
CA GLY A 139 34.76 -16.75 14.77
C GLY A 139 34.88 -15.37 14.12
N VAL A 140 35.65 -14.44 14.69
CA VAL A 140 35.74 -13.05 14.21
C VAL A 140 36.27 -12.95 12.78
N ILE A 141 37.31 -13.72 12.45
CA ILE A 141 37.99 -13.67 11.15
C ILE A 141 37.08 -14.30 10.08
N GLU A 142 36.50 -15.44 10.40
CA GLU A 142 35.57 -16.21 9.58
C GLU A 142 34.34 -15.36 9.23
N GLN A 143 33.81 -14.63 10.21
CA GLN A 143 32.66 -13.74 10.05
C GLN A 143 33.00 -12.43 9.32
N LYS A 144 34.18 -11.84 9.54
CA LYS A 144 34.68 -10.69 8.75
C LYS A 144 34.88 -11.08 7.27
N ASN A 145 35.44 -12.25 6.99
CA ASN A 145 35.61 -12.77 5.63
C ASN A 145 34.27 -13.07 4.95
N ALA A 146 33.32 -13.69 5.66
CA ALA A 146 31.99 -13.95 5.12
C ALA A 146 31.23 -12.65 4.82
N LEU A 147 31.30 -11.65 5.72
CA LEU A 147 30.79 -10.30 5.47
C LEU A 147 31.44 -9.66 4.23
N GLN A 148 32.76 -9.75 4.06
CA GLN A 148 33.46 -9.20 2.90
C GLN A 148 32.94 -9.80 1.58
N LEU A 149 32.69 -11.11 1.52
CA LEU A 149 32.13 -11.79 0.35
C LEU A 149 30.70 -11.33 0.03
N LEU A 150 29.86 -11.18 1.06
CA LEU A 150 28.49 -10.68 0.91
C LEU A 150 28.48 -9.22 0.44
N LEU A 151 29.32 -8.36 1.01
CA LEU A 151 29.46 -6.96 0.58
C LEU A 151 29.94 -6.88 -0.88
N ASN A 152 30.93 -7.67 -1.28
CA ASN A 152 31.40 -7.68 -2.68
C ASN A 152 30.28 -8.08 -3.66
N LYS A 153 29.43 -9.04 -3.26
CA LYS A 153 28.24 -9.44 -4.02
C LYS A 153 27.15 -8.35 -4.05
N MET A 154 26.97 -7.59 -2.98
CA MET A 154 25.98 -6.50 -2.89
C MET A 154 26.39 -5.25 -3.67
N PHE A 155 27.69 -4.93 -3.70
CA PHE A 155 28.23 -3.69 -4.27
C PHE A 155 29.09 -3.94 -5.52
N ASN A 156 28.86 -5.05 -6.24
CA ASN A 156 29.53 -5.39 -7.51
C ASN A 156 31.07 -5.29 -7.50
N GLY A 157 31.71 -5.59 -6.35
CA GLY A 157 33.17 -5.51 -6.19
C GLY A 157 33.73 -4.17 -5.69
N ASP A 158 32.91 -3.18 -5.35
CA ASP A 158 33.33 -1.83 -4.88
C ASP A 158 33.98 -1.82 -3.47
N VAL A 159 34.24 -2.98 -2.86
CA VAL A 159 34.57 -3.09 -1.42
C VAL A 159 36.08 -3.10 -1.18
N VAL A 160 36.60 -2.00 -0.66
CA VAL A 160 38.00 -1.87 -0.22
C VAL A 160 38.08 -2.05 1.29
N CYS A 161 39.00 -2.90 1.75
CA CYS A 161 39.20 -3.20 3.18
C CYS A 161 40.38 -2.41 3.77
N GLU A 162 40.38 -2.16 5.08
CA GLU A 162 41.46 -1.46 5.83
C GLU A 162 41.84 -0.08 5.23
N LYS A 163 40.87 0.60 4.60
CA LYS A 163 41.11 1.81 3.79
C LYS A 163 41.43 3.02 4.67
N THR A 164 42.51 3.72 4.34
CA THR A 164 42.83 5.07 4.84
C THR A 164 42.27 6.15 3.91
N PHE A 165 41.93 7.32 4.46
CA PHE A 165 41.75 8.55 3.67
C PHE A 165 42.69 9.66 4.15
N PRO A 166 43.13 10.60 3.27
CA PRO A 166 43.97 11.74 3.67
C PRO A 166 43.31 12.68 4.69
N TRP A 167 41.97 12.74 4.69
CA TRP A 167 41.14 13.52 5.61
C TRP A 167 40.76 12.78 6.90
N LEU A 168 40.78 11.43 6.91
CA LEU A 168 40.35 10.63 8.05
C LEU A 168 41.47 10.54 9.10
N LYS A 169 41.58 11.59 9.92
CA LYS A 169 42.61 11.72 10.95
C LYS A 169 42.05 12.27 12.26
N THR A 170 42.68 11.95 13.38
CA THR A 170 42.42 12.65 14.63
C THR A 170 42.82 14.12 14.52
N PRO A 171 42.10 15.03 15.18
CA PRO A 171 42.31 16.47 15.00
C PRO A 171 43.70 16.92 15.48
N THR A 172 44.20 18.00 14.89
CA THR A 172 45.47 18.64 15.28
C THR A 172 45.35 19.40 16.60
N GLU A 173 44.15 19.88 16.94
CA GLU A 173 43.83 20.60 18.17
C GLU A 173 42.44 20.16 18.66
N ILE A 174 42.25 20.09 19.98
CA ILE A 174 40.96 19.71 20.56
C ILE A 174 40.10 20.96 20.66
N THR A 175 39.29 21.21 19.63
CA THR A 175 38.38 22.36 19.53
C THR A 175 37.03 21.95 18.92
N GLY A 176 36.00 22.74 19.18
CA GLY A 176 34.63 22.54 18.71
C GLY A 176 34.04 21.20 19.14
N GLU A 177 33.55 20.43 18.17
CA GLU A 177 32.91 19.11 18.34
C GLU A 177 33.73 18.10 19.18
N TYR A 178 35.05 18.26 19.23
CA TYR A 178 35.94 17.37 19.96
C TYR A 178 36.10 17.74 21.45
N GLU A 179 35.70 18.94 21.88
CA GLU A 179 35.91 19.45 23.24
C GLU A 179 35.16 18.61 24.29
N LEU A 180 33.84 18.47 24.15
CA LEU A 180 33.01 17.70 25.09
C LEU A 180 33.43 16.23 25.14
N LEU A 181 33.72 15.63 23.98
CA LEU A 181 34.22 14.26 23.87
C LEU A 181 35.54 14.08 24.65
N PHE A 182 36.49 15.01 24.48
CA PHE A 182 37.79 14.97 25.16
C PHE A 182 37.68 15.25 26.66
N GLU A 183 36.86 16.23 27.06
CA GLU A 183 36.57 16.55 28.47
C GLU A 183 36.05 15.30 29.22
N ARG A 184 35.05 14.64 28.65
CA ARG A 184 34.36 13.51 29.27
C ARG A 184 35.23 12.26 29.34
N LEU A 185 36.00 11.96 28.29
CA LEU A 185 37.00 10.88 28.32
C LEU A 185 38.16 11.18 29.27
N SER A 186 38.68 12.42 29.29
CA SER A 186 39.73 12.83 30.24
C SER A 186 39.30 12.68 31.70
N THR A 187 38.03 12.96 31.99
CA THR A 187 37.47 12.89 33.35
C THR A 187 37.25 11.45 33.82
N TYR A 188 37.16 10.46 32.91
CA TYR A 188 36.82 9.07 33.25
C TYR A 188 37.91 8.36 34.07
N ARG A 189 39.19 8.51 33.70
CA ARG A 189 40.35 7.94 34.44
C ARG A 189 41.45 8.96 34.75
N GLY A 190 41.28 10.23 34.39
CA GLY A 190 42.24 11.31 34.64
C GLY A 190 43.37 11.43 33.61
N ASP A 191 43.52 10.47 32.68
CA ASP A 191 44.52 10.54 31.62
C ASP A 191 44.05 11.44 30.47
N LYS A 192 44.95 12.30 29.96
CA LYS A 192 44.71 13.23 28.84
C LYS A 192 45.51 12.88 27.57
N ASN A 193 46.25 11.77 27.59
CA ASN A 193 47.24 11.38 26.58
C ASN A 193 46.65 10.45 25.50
N PHE A 194 45.38 10.05 25.62
CA PHE A 194 44.70 9.20 24.64
C PHE A 194 44.50 9.89 23.29
N ALA A 195 44.22 11.20 23.28
CA ALA A 195 43.92 11.98 22.09
C ALA A 195 45.18 12.40 21.32
N LYS A 196 45.88 11.42 20.73
CA LYS A 196 47.03 11.67 19.84
C LYS A 196 46.59 12.49 18.63
N LYS A 197 47.35 13.53 18.27
CA LYS A 197 47.07 14.47 17.17
C LYS A 197 47.43 13.92 15.79
N ASN A 198 46.66 14.27 14.76
CA ASN A 198 46.94 14.00 13.33
C ASN A 198 47.22 12.53 12.96
N VAL A 199 46.64 11.58 13.71
CA VAL A 199 46.78 10.13 13.48
C VAL A 199 45.80 9.69 12.42
N THR A 200 46.29 9.14 11.31
CA THR A 200 45.44 8.57 10.25
C THR A 200 44.76 7.30 10.73
N LEU A 201 43.44 7.21 10.57
CA LEU A 201 42.65 6.04 10.94
C LEU A 201 42.34 5.19 9.69
N ARG A 202 42.08 3.89 9.91
CA ARG A 202 41.68 2.93 8.87
C ARG A 202 40.26 2.46 9.12
N CYS A 203 39.51 2.26 8.05
CA CYS A 203 38.15 1.72 8.08
C CYS A 203 38.15 0.25 7.68
N ASP A 204 37.40 -0.59 8.41
CA ASP A 204 37.33 -2.05 8.14
C ASP A 204 36.89 -2.34 6.70
N PHE A 205 35.76 -1.75 6.26
CA PHE A 205 35.27 -1.85 4.88
C PHE A 205 34.75 -0.50 4.35
N VAL A 206 34.97 -0.23 3.06
CA VAL A 206 34.48 0.97 2.36
C VAL A 206 33.95 0.60 0.97
N CYS A 207 32.74 1.05 0.65
CA CYS A 207 32.19 1.06 -0.71
C CYS A 207 32.22 2.50 -1.25
N GLU A 208 33.21 2.81 -2.09
CA GLU A 208 33.54 4.18 -2.50
C GLU A 208 32.44 4.82 -3.37
N ASN A 209 31.89 4.07 -4.32
CA ASN A 209 30.82 4.57 -5.21
C ASN A 209 29.50 4.83 -4.45
N SER A 210 29.31 4.16 -3.31
CA SER A 210 28.13 4.32 -2.45
C SER A 210 28.33 5.31 -1.29
N LYS A 211 29.54 5.87 -1.13
CA LYS A 211 29.97 6.66 0.05
C LYS A 211 29.58 6.01 1.38
N LEU A 212 29.84 4.70 1.47
CA LEU A 212 29.51 3.86 2.61
C LEU A 212 30.79 3.38 3.29
N ILE A 213 30.85 3.51 4.61
CA ILE A 213 31.87 2.93 5.50
C ILE A 213 31.16 1.93 6.42
N ILE A 214 31.76 0.76 6.64
CA ILE A 214 31.27 -0.23 7.60
C ILE A 214 32.42 -0.59 8.56
N GLU A 215 32.22 -0.29 9.84
CA GLU A 215 33.10 -0.73 10.93
C GLU A 215 32.51 -1.98 11.61
N TYR A 216 33.35 -2.97 11.94
CA TYR A 216 32.91 -4.21 12.57
C TYR A 216 33.38 -4.27 14.04
N ASP A 217 32.49 -3.91 14.95
CA ASP A 217 32.80 -3.73 16.36
C ASP A 217 32.92 -5.10 17.07
N GLU A 218 34.16 -5.47 17.35
CA GLU A 218 34.54 -6.62 18.16
C GLU A 218 34.32 -6.34 19.66
N ARG A 219 34.35 -7.39 20.51
CA ARG A 219 34.09 -7.31 21.95
C ARG A 219 34.82 -6.15 22.66
N GLN A 220 36.05 -5.87 22.26
CA GLN A 220 36.92 -4.83 22.82
C GLN A 220 36.40 -3.39 22.67
N HIS A 221 35.47 -3.13 21.74
CA HIS A 221 34.90 -1.79 21.52
C HIS A 221 33.78 -1.46 22.53
N PHE A 222 33.17 -2.46 23.18
CA PHE A 222 32.05 -2.26 24.10
C PHE A 222 32.51 -1.98 25.54
N SER A 223 33.31 -0.93 25.70
CA SER A 223 33.86 -0.48 26.98
C SER A 223 33.05 0.65 27.62
N GLU A 224 33.25 0.89 28.91
CA GLU A 224 32.67 2.05 29.61
C GLU A 224 33.20 3.37 29.01
N ALA A 225 34.44 3.41 28.49
CA ALA A 225 34.96 4.57 27.76
C ALA A 225 34.20 4.80 26.43
N ARG A 226 33.87 3.74 25.67
CA ARG A 226 33.04 3.88 24.45
C ARG A 226 31.61 4.31 24.79
N LYS A 227 31.05 3.88 25.92
CA LYS A 227 29.78 4.43 26.44
C LYS A 227 29.87 5.91 26.76
N ILE A 228 30.93 6.35 27.45
CA ILE A 228 31.17 7.76 27.76
C ILE A 228 31.37 8.57 26.48
N SER A 229 32.12 8.05 25.50
CA SER A 229 32.27 8.70 24.20
C SER A 229 30.92 8.81 23.50
N LEU A 230 30.18 7.71 23.32
CA LEU A 230 28.84 7.67 22.69
C LEU A 230 27.81 8.61 23.35
N LEU A 231 27.85 8.79 24.67
CA LEU A 231 26.97 9.75 25.36
C LEU A 231 27.40 11.21 25.13
N SER A 232 28.64 11.46 24.68
CA SER A 232 29.26 12.78 24.49
C SER A 232 29.40 13.18 23.01
N TYR A 233 28.65 12.55 22.09
CA TYR A 233 28.72 12.87 20.65
C TYR A 233 28.19 14.28 20.35
N PRO A 234 28.79 14.98 19.36
CA PRO A 234 28.16 16.11 18.71
C PRO A 234 26.90 15.66 17.94
N ASP A 235 26.13 16.62 17.44
CA ASP A 235 24.93 16.34 16.64
C ASP A 235 25.33 15.97 15.21
N ILE A 236 25.47 14.65 14.97
CA ILE A 236 25.90 14.08 13.68
C ILE A 236 25.06 12.85 13.31
N PRO A 237 24.88 12.56 12.00
CA PRO A 237 24.13 11.39 11.55
C PRO A 237 24.88 10.07 11.83
N LEU A 238 24.27 9.18 12.64
CA LEU A 238 24.86 7.90 13.09
C LEU A 238 24.13 6.68 12.53
N TYR A 239 24.67 6.05 11.49
CA TYR A 239 23.98 4.98 10.74
C TYR A 239 23.99 3.62 11.48
N TYR A 240 23.85 3.64 12.80
CA TYR A 240 23.74 2.53 13.73
C TYR A 240 22.99 3.00 14.99
N ASP A 241 22.37 2.08 15.74
CA ASP A 241 21.61 2.46 16.94
C ASP A 241 22.54 2.82 18.12
N ARG A 242 22.73 4.13 18.34
CA ARG A 242 23.48 4.70 19.48
C ARG A 242 23.05 4.14 20.84
N ASN A 243 21.76 3.90 21.05
CA ASN A 243 21.22 3.39 22.32
C ASN A 243 21.48 1.89 22.47
N LEU A 244 21.38 1.12 21.40
CA LEU A 244 21.78 -0.29 21.38
C LEU A 244 23.27 -0.45 21.68
N TRP A 245 24.13 0.40 21.11
CA TRP A 245 25.58 0.40 21.40
C TRP A 245 25.90 0.82 22.83
N VAL A 246 25.23 1.84 23.39
CA VAL A 246 25.34 2.19 24.82
C VAL A 246 24.90 1.02 25.70
N SER A 247 23.80 0.34 25.34
CA SER A 247 23.28 -0.84 26.04
C SER A 247 24.23 -2.05 25.93
N ALA A 248 24.92 -2.21 24.80
CA ALA A 248 25.94 -3.23 24.60
C ALA A 248 27.15 -2.97 25.50
N CYS A 249 27.63 -1.72 25.58
CA CYS A 249 28.69 -1.32 26.51
C CYS A 249 28.30 -1.59 27.99
N GLN A 250 27.07 -1.25 28.39
CA GLN A 250 26.54 -1.55 29.74
C GLN A 250 26.49 -3.05 30.06
N ASN A 251 26.19 -3.90 29.07
CA ASN A 251 26.03 -5.34 29.27
C ASN A 251 27.33 -6.14 29.18
N ILE A 252 28.26 -5.71 28.31
CA ILE A 252 29.52 -6.39 27.99
C ILE A 252 30.66 -5.93 28.90
N GLN A 253 30.68 -4.64 29.24
CA GLN A 253 31.66 -3.99 30.13
C GLN A 253 33.10 -4.39 29.82
N SER A 254 33.49 -4.32 28.54
CA SER A 254 34.87 -4.58 28.13
C SER A 254 35.82 -3.56 28.80
N LYS A 255 37.01 -4.02 29.15
CA LYS A 255 38.00 -3.22 29.88
C LYS A 255 39.41 -3.66 29.51
N ASP A 256 40.21 -2.72 29.05
CA ASP A 256 41.60 -2.93 28.63
C ASP A 256 42.46 -1.79 29.17
N ASN A 257 43.22 -2.11 30.22
CA ASN A 257 44.02 -1.17 30.98
C ASN A 257 45.52 -1.22 30.61
N GLN A 258 45.88 -1.76 29.44
CA GLN A 258 47.29 -1.86 29.01
C GLN A 258 47.52 -1.31 27.58
N PRO A 259 47.96 -0.04 27.43
CA PRO A 259 48.19 0.98 28.48
C PRO A 259 46.89 1.43 29.16
N ILE A 260 47.02 2.15 30.29
CA ILE A 260 45.91 2.52 31.19
C ILE A 260 44.72 3.22 30.49
N ASN A 261 45.00 3.95 29.41
CA ASN A 261 44.07 4.75 28.62
C ASN A 261 43.63 4.07 27.30
N ARG A 262 43.84 2.75 27.14
CA ARG A 262 43.59 2.06 25.86
C ARG A 262 42.11 1.92 25.51
N ASP A 263 41.23 1.85 26.50
CA ASP A 263 39.77 1.94 26.27
C ASP A 263 39.40 3.33 25.71
N GLU A 264 40.00 4.39 26.25
CA GLU A 264 39.81 5.79 25.86
C GLU A 264 40.40 6.09 24.48
N ILE A 265 41.56 5.51 24.14
CA ILE A 265 42.15 5.58 22.79
C ILE A 265 41.19 4.96 21.76
N ARG A 266 40.68 3.75 22.01
CA ARG A 266 39.68 3.11 21.12
C ARG A 266 38.44 3.98 20.99
N ALA A 267 37.86 4.40 22.12
CA ALA A 267 36.64 5.18 22.18
C ALA A 267 36.74 6.52 21.41
N PHE A 268 37.88 7.22 21.55
CA PHE A 268 38.16 8.47 20.85
C PHE A 268 38.40 8.27 19.35
N TYR A 269 39.14 7.25 18.94
CA TYR A 269 39.38 6.95 17.51
C TYR A 269 38.09 6.51 16.81
N ASP A 270 37.26 5.68 17.46
CA ASP A 270 35.97 5.28 16.92
C ASP A 270 35.02 6.49 16.78
N SER A 271 34.99 7.39 17.76
CA SER A 271 34.26 8.67 17.66
C SER A 271 34.80 9.57 16.54
N THR A 272 36.12 9.66 16.38
CA THR A 272 36.76 10.43 15.28
C THR A 272 36.32 9.89 13.91
N ARG A 273 36.25 8.56 13.74
CA ARG A 273 35.75 7.99 12.48
C ARG A 273 34.31 8.39 12.20
N ASP A 274 33.44 8.30 13.21
CA ASP A 274 32.02 8.62 13.07
C ASP A 274 31.82 10.12 12.72
N ILE A 275 32.58 11.01 13.36
CA ILE A 275 32.57 12.46 13.12
C ILE A 275 33.12 12.82 11.73
N GLU A 276 34.34 12.37 11.39
CA GLU A 276 34.98 12.76 10.13
C GLU A 276 34.32 12.09 8.91
N ALA A 277 33.73 10.90 9.05
CA ALA A 277 32.92 10.30 8.01
C ALA A 277 31.70 11.18 7.67
N ALA A 278 30.96 11.63 8.69
CA ALA A 278 29.81 12.51 8.50
C ALA A 278 30.18 13.82 7.78
N LYS A 279 31.26 14.50 8.23
CA LYS A 279 31.77 15.73 7.59
C LYS A 279 32.10 15.57 6.11
N HIS A 280 32.66 14.43 5.73
CA HIS A 280 33.09 14.15 4.36
C HIS A 280 32.02 13.43 3.52
N GLY A 281 30.76 13.41 4.00
CA GLY A 281 29.61 12.88 3.27
C GLY A 281 29.54 11.35 3.21
N TYR A 282 30.26 10.64 4.08
CA TYR A 282 30.19 9.19 4.18
C TYR A 282 29.19 8.73 5.23
N LYS A 283 28.46 7.67 4.90
CA LYS A 283 27.55 6.99 5.80
C LYS A 283 28.33 5.90 6.53
N LEU A 284 28.64 6.11 7.81
CA LEU A 284 29.34 5.11 8.62
C LEU A 284 28.34 4.25 9.41
N VAL A 285 28.25 2.99 9.00
CA VAL A 285 27.48 1.94 9.66
C VAL A 285 28.39 1.15 10.59
N ARG A 286 27.89 0.77 11.77
CA ARG A 286 28.56 -0.16 12.69
C ARG A 286 27.80 -1.48 12.76
N ILE A 287 28.52 -2.60 12.79
CA ILE A 287 27.97 -3.94 12.97
C ILE A 287 28.66 -4.59 14.17
N MET A 288 27.90 -5.06 15.16
CA MET A 288 28.48 -5.76 16.31
C MET A 288 28.80 -7.21 15.94
N HIS A 289 29.96 -7.73 16.38
CA HIS A 289 30.29 -9.14 16.18
C HIS A 289 29.22 -10.06 16.81
N GLY A 290 28.65 -10.97 16.01
CA GLY A 290 27.55 -11.86 16.42
C GLY A 290 26.12 -11.28 16.28
N GLN A 291 25.97 -10.04 15.80
CA GLN A 291 24.65 -9.45 15.48
C GLN A 291 23.96 -10.15 14.29
N ILE A 292 24.76 -10.59 13.33
CA ILE A 292 24.40 -11.48 12.23
C ILE A 292 25.47 -12.57 12.19
N ASP A 293 25.03 -13.81 11.92
CA ASP A 293 25.92 -14.87 11.46
C ASP A 293 25.99 -14.75 9.93
N PHE A 294 27.16 -14.44 9.40
CA PHE A 294 27.36 -14.20 7.97
C PHE A 294 27.60 -15.49 7.17
N GLN A 295 27.59 -16.65 7.83
CA GLN A 295 27.78 -17.97 7.21
C GLN A 295 26.45 -18.71 6.94
N THR A 296 25.30 -18.12 7.28
CA THR A 296 23.95 -18.69 7.04
C THR A 296 23.37 -18.26 5.69
N ASP A 297 22.46 -19.06 5.13
CA ASP A 297 21.82 -18.76 3.82
C ASP A 297 21.02 -17.44 3.80
N ASP A 298 20.49 -17.03 4.95
CA ASP A 298 19.75 -15.77 5.12
C ASP A 298 20.66 -14.54 5.38
N ALA A 299 21.97 -14.73 5.55
CA ALA A 299 22.92 -13.66 5.87
C ALA A 299 22.90 -12.51 4.87
N TYR A 300 22.77 -12.80 3.57
CA TYR A 300 22.65 -11.77 2.52
C TYR A 300 21.40 -10.90 2.74
N LYS A 301 20.27 -11.51 3.10
CA LYS A 301 19.01 -10.81 3.36
C LYS A 301 19.11 -9.97 4.62
N ARG A 302 19.64 -10.54 5.71
CA ARG A 302 19.84 -9.82 6.99
C ARG A 302 20.86 -8.69 6.89
N LEU A 303 21.89 -8.83 6.06
CA LEU A 303 22.84 -7.75 5.78
C LEU A 303 22.20 -6.66 4.92
N ALA A 304 21.40 -7.01 3.91
CA ALA A 304 20.63 -6.03 3.12
C ALA A 304 19.57 -5.30 3.97
N GLU A 305 18.93 -5.99 4.91
CA GLU A 305 18.02 -5.40 5.90
C GLU A 305 18.76 -4.47 6.87
N LEU A 306 19.92 -4.89 7.41
CA LEU A 306 20.73 -4.06 8.30
C LEU A 306 21.25 -2.82 7.58
N LEU A 307 21.88 -2.98 6.41
CA LEU A 307 22.41 -1.86 5.64
C LEU A 307 21.30 -0.97 5.08
N GLY A 308 20.14 -1.52 4.73
CA GLY A 308 18.95 -0.77 4.34
C GLY A 308 18.37 0.04 5.49
N ALA A 309 18.18 -0.58 6.66
CA ALA A 309 17.73 0.09 7.88
C ALA A 309 18.73 1.17 8.32
N ALA A 310 20.03 0.88 8.29
CA ALA A 310 21.09 1.85 8.56
C ALA A 310 21.07 3.04 7.57
N MET A 311 21.02 2.77 6.26
CA MET A 311 20.87 3.78 5.20
C MET A 311 19.60 4.63 5.31
N CYS A 312 18.57 4.13 6.00
CA CYS A 312 17.37 4.87 6.34
C CYS A 312 17.48 5.59 7.70
N ALA A 313 18.22 5.05 8.66
CA ALA A 313 18.35 5.57 10.03
C ALA A 313 18.91 7.00 10.08
N ASN A 314 19.77 7.37 9.11
CA ASN A 314 20.10 8.76 8.83
C ASN A 314 20.11 9.02 7.33
N ARG A 315 18.96 8.76 6.72
CA ARG A 315 18.37 9.96 6.14
C ARG A 315 18.13 10.88 7.35
N GLU A 316 18.86 11.99 7.46
CA GLU A 316 18.08 13.21 7.53
C GLU A 316 17.27 13.18 6.23
N PRO A 317 15.97 12.90 6.28
CA PRO A 317 15.16 13.23 5.14
C PRO A 317 15.09 14.74 5.08
N GLU A 318 14.80 15.28 3.90
CA GLU A 318 13.83 16.36 3.87
C GLU A 318 12.49 15.78 4.38
N ILE A 319 12.39 15.63 5.70
CA ILE A 319 11.16 15.84 6.43
C ILE A 319 11.18 17.33 6.76
N PRO A 320 10.43 18.11 5.98
CA PRO A 320 9.69 19.23 6.51
C PRO A 320 8.98 18.82 7.81
N ASN A 321 9.60 19.15 8.96
CA ASN A 321 9.19 18.85 10.35
C ASN A 321 8.05 17.83 10.53
N THR A 322 8.32 16.54 10.77
CA THR A 322 7.33 15.59 11.33
C THR A 322 7.17 15.97 12.78
N PRO A 323 6.12 16.70 13.13
CA PRO A 323 6.12 17.40 14.39
C PRO A 323 5.58 16.41 15.42
N ASN A 324 6.31 16.26 16.53
CA ASN A 324 6.23 15.15 17.48
C ASN A 324 4.80 14.58 17.62
N LEU A 325 4.57 13.34 17.19
CA LEU A 325 3.22 12.75 17.18
C LEU A 325 2.58 12.56 18.58
N LYS A 326 3.30 12.86 19.66
CA LYS A 326 2.78 12.98 21.03
C LYS A 326 2.45 14.43 21.47
N SER A 327 2.73 15.46 20.67
CA SER A 327 2.34 16.86 20.93
C SER A 327 1.13 17.31 20.09
N TYR A 328 0.75 16.59 19.04
CA TYR A 328 -0.43 16.93 18.21
C TYR A 328 -1.76 16.40 18.78
N THR A 329 -1.75 15.99 20.04
CA THR A 329 -2.94 15.88 20.90
C THR A 329 -3.35 17.22 21.53
N GLU A 330 -2.55 18.28 21.39
CA GLU A 330 -2.93 19.62 21.84
C GLU A 330 -3.97 20.27 20.91
N ARG A 331 -5.19 20.44 21.42
CA ARG A 331 -6.15 21.42 20.89
C ARG A 331 -5.69 22.84 21.27
N GLY A 332 -4.59 23.30 20.68
CA GLY A 332 -3.88 24.52 21.06
C GLY A 332 -4.01 25.71 20.09
N THR A 333 -4.11 25.47 18.78
CA THR A 333 -4.17 26.54 17.77
C THR A 333 -5.19 26.24 16.66
N PRO A 334 -6.04 27.20 16.24
CA PRO A 334 -6.92 27.02 15.10
C PRO A 334 -6.14 26.71 13.82
N LYS A 335 -6.56 25.69 13.07
CA LYS A 335 -6.02 25.45 11.72
C LYS A 335 -6.48 26.57 10.81
N LYS A 336 -5.55 27.13 10.02
CA LYS A 336 -5.88 28.14 9.02
C LYS A 336 -6.59 27.45 7.86
N SER A 337 -7.83 27.84 7.56
CA SER A 337 -8.64 27.19 6.52
C SER A 337 -7.92 27.09 5.17
N ILE A 338 -8.22 26.02 4.43
CA ILE A 338 -7.70 25.78 3.08
C ILE A 338 -8.82 25.54 2.08
N LYS A 339 -8.61 26.02 0.85
CA LYS A 339 -9.53 25.93 -0.28
C LYS A 339 -9.15 24.82 -1.25
N ILE A 340 -10.02 23.84 -1.42
CA ILE A 340 -9.80 22.69 -2.30
C ILE A 340 -10.53 22.91 -3.63
N GLY A 341 -9.75 22.99 -4.71
CA GLY A 341 -10.26 23.16 -6.08
C GLY A 341 -10.35 21.82 -6.81
N LEU A 342 -11.56 21.32 -7.05
CA LEU A 342 -11.82 20.08 -7.78
C LEU A 342 -12.07 20.39 -9.27
N TYR A 343 -11.16 19.96 -10.15
CA TYR A 343 -11.26 20.17 -11.58
C TYR A 343 -12.01 19.03 -12.27
N LEU A 344 -13.18 19.32 -12.84
CA LEU A 344 -14.03 18.33 -13.52
C LEU A 344 -13.60 18.15 -14.99
N GLN A 345 -12.40 17.62 -15.21
CA GLN A 345 -11.83 17.38 -16.55
C GLN A 345 -12.37 16.08 -17.16
N THR A 346 -13.55 16.16 -17.76
CA THR A 346 -14.25 15.07 -18.45
C THR A 346 -13.53 14.56 -19.70
N ASN A 347 -13.88 13.34 -20.13
CA ASN A 347 -13.20 12.62 -21.22
C ASN A 347 -13.04 13.44 -22.51
N GLU A 348 -14.08 14.17 -22.92
CA GLU A 348 -14.10 15.02 -24.12
C GLU A 348 -13.20 16.27 -24.04
N LEU A 349 -12.67 16.56 -22.85
CA LEU A 349 -11.68 17.61 -22.60
C LEU A 349 -10.26 17.05 -22.44
N PHE A 350 -10.07 15.73 -22.48
CA PHE A 350 -8.74 15.13 -22.55
C PHE A 350 -8.04 15.59 -23.84
N GLY A 351 -6.75 15.95 -23.76
CA GLY A 351 -6.00 16.53 -24.87
C GLY A 351 -6.41 17.96 -25.28
N ASN A 352 -7.51 18.53 -24.77
CA ASN A 352 -8.01 19.84 -25.18
C ASN A 352 -7.19 20.98 -24.58
N VAL A 353 -6.05 21.28 -25.22
CA VAL A 353 -5.08 22.31 -24.80
C VAL A 353 -5.72 23.68 -24.60
N LYS A 354 -6.76 24.04 -25.38
CA LYS A 354 -7.46 25.34 -25.26
C LYS A 354 -8.33 25.39 -24.00
N ALA A 355 -9.11 24.35 -23.73
CA ALA A 355 -9.91 24.24 -22.51
C ALA A 355 -9.02 24.16 -21.26
N PHE A 356 -7.97 23.33 -21.29
CA PHE A 356 -6.98 23.23 -20.23
C PHE A 356 -6.32 24.58 -19.93
N LYS A 357 -5.82 25.29 -20.94
CA LYS A 357 -5.23 26.63 -20.76
C LYS A 357 -6.24 27.62 -20.16
N LYS A 358 -7.50 27.62 -20.60
CA LYS A 358 -8.55 28.48 -20.00
C LYS A 358 -8.75 28.18 -18.52
N ALA A 359 -8.93 26.92 -18.16
CA ALA A 359 -9.13 26.49 -16.77
C ALA A 359 -7.91 26.84 -15.88
N MET A 360 -6.70 26.50 -16.34
CA MET A 360 -5.45 26.78 -15.60
C MET A 360 -5.14 28.27 -15.48
N ASN A 361 -5.67 29.14 -16.34
CA ASN A 361 -5.55 30.59 -16.17
C ASN A 361 -6.35 31.07 -14.95
N SER A 362 -7.60 30.60 -14.79
CA SER A 362 -8.42 30.94 -13.60
C SER A 362 -7.77 30.49 -12.29
N VAL A 363 -7.09 29.34 -12.28
CA VAL A 363 -6.37 28.82 -11.10
C VAL A 363 -5.24 29.75 -10.65
N ARG A 364 -4.49 30.37 -11.57
CA ARG A 364 -3.40 31.30 -11.20
C ARG A 364 -3.89 32.55 -10.48
N THR A 365 -5.12 32.97 -10.77
CA THR A 365 -5.75 34.17 -10.19
C THR A 365 -6.68 33.87 -9.02
N SER A 366 -6.93 32.59 -8.70
CA SER A 366 -7.76 32.19 -7.56
C SER A 366 -6.95 32.10 -6.27
N ASP A 367 -7.63 32.04 -5.13
CA ASP A 367 -7.06 31.81 -3.80
C ASP A 367 -7.15 30.35 -3.33
N ILE A 368 -7.29 29.41 -4.27
CA ILE A 368 -7.23 27.96 -4.02
C ILE A 368 -5.89 27.60 -3.35
N ASP A 369 -5.88 26.56 -2.53
CA ASP A 369 -4.66 25.98 -1.96
C ASP A 369 -4.15 24.79 -2.78
N ILE A 370 -5.05 23.82 -3.02
CA ILE A 370 -4.75 22.56 -3.72
C ILE A 370 -5.72 22.39 -4.90
N LEU A 371 -5.18 22.22 -6.10
CA LEU A 371 -5.95 21.84 -7.30
C LEU A 371 -5.89 20.31 -7.50
N VAL A 372 -7.05 19.66 -7.45
CA VAL A 372 -7.19 18.20 -7.61
C VAL A 372 -7.77 17.89 -9.00
N PHE A 373 -7.09 17.01 -9.73
CA PHE A 373 -7.50 16.49 -11.03
C PHE A 373 -8.13 15.10 -10.88
N PRO A 374 -8.92 14.64 -11.86
CA PRO A 374 -9.51 13.30 -11.85
C PRO A 374 -8.49 12.20 -12.18
N GLU A 375 -8.92 10.95 -12.03
CA GLU A 375 -8.26 9.78 -12.62
C GLU A 375 -8.17 9.95 -14.15
N PHE A 376 -7.05 9.53 -14.76
CA PHE A 376 -6.77 9.70 -16.21
C PHE A 376 -6.83 11.17 -16.70
N SER A 377 -6.26 12.08 -15.92
CA SER A 377 -6.25 13.52 -16.21
C SER A 377 -5.29 13.94 -17.33
N TYR A 378 -5.76 14.74 -18.29
CA TYR A 378 -4.86 15.37 -19.25
C TYR A 378 -4.04 16.49 -18.59
N VAL A 379 -2.73 16.28 -18.57
CA VAL A 379 -1.71 17.30 -18.29
C VAL A 379 -0.74 17.42 -19.49
N PRO A 380 -0.03 18.55 -19.68
CA PRO A 380 0.85 18.77 -20.85
C PRO A 380 2.10 17.86 -20.93
N PHE A 381 2.21 16.88 -20.04
CA PHE A 381 3.28 15.88 -19.97
C PHE A 381 2.72 14.48 -19.68
N VAL A 382 1.45 14.21 -20.05
CA VAL A 382 0.77 12.94 -19.78
C VAL A 382 1.50 11.73 -20.40
N GLU A 383 2.10 11.90 -21.58
CA GLU A 383 2.98 10.89 -22.21
C GLU A 383 4.14 10.42 -21.32
N ASN A 384 4.57 11.25 -20.35
CA ASN A 384 5.61 10.84 -19.40
C ASN A 384 5.10 9.92 -18.30
N PHE A 385 3.79 9.86 -18.03
CA PHE A 385 3.22 8.78 -17.22
C PHE A 385 3.22 7.48 -18.05
N TYR A 386 2.71 7.51 -19.27
CA TYR A 386 2.66 6.33 -20.16
C TYR A 386 4.03 5.75 -20.51
N ALA A 387 5.11 6.51 -20.39
CA ALA A 387 6.49 6.04 -20.55
C ALA A 387 7.19 5.62 -19.24
N ALA A 388 6.65 6.00 -18.08
CA ALA A 388 7.25 5.75 -16.76
C ALA A 388 6.98 4.32 -16.25
N ASP A 389 7.76 3.90 -15.26
CA ASP A 389 7.51 2.78 -14.37
C ASP A 389 7.48 3.27 -12.92
N PHE A 390 6.35 3.18 -12.21
CA PHE A 390 6.29 3.60 -10.81
C PHE A 390 7.08 2.70 -9.84
N CYS A 391 7.58 1.55 -10.27
CA CYS A 391 8.56 0.77 -9.50
C CYS A 391 10.00 1.29 -9.64
N VAL A 392 10.29 2.16 -10.62
CA VAL A 392 11.63 2.73 -10.89
C VAL A 392 11.74 4.15 -10.32
N SER A 393 12.54 4.33 -9.27
CA SER A 393 12.65 5.61 -8.54
C SER A 393 13.08 6.81 -9.40
N ALA A 394 13.83 6.59 -10.49
CA ALA A 394 14.22 7.64 -11.43
C ALA A 394 13.03 8.18 -12.24
N ASP A 395 12.13 7.29 -12.70
CA ASP A 395 10.91 7.66 -13.42
C ASP A 395 9.94 8.42 -12.49
N VAL A 396 9.80 7.95 -11.24
CA VAL A 396 9.02 8.63 -10.19
C VAL A 396 9.56 10.05 -9.93
N GLN A 397 10.88 10.23 -9.81
CA GLN A 397 11.47 11.55 -9.61
C GLN A 397 11.28 12.45 -10.85
N ALA A 398 11.41 11.91 -12.07
CA ALA A 398 11.17 12.66 -13.29
C ALA A 398 9.70 13.15 -13.41
N LEU A 399 8.74 12.40 -12.85
CA LEU A 399 7.34 12.81 -12.75
C LEU A 399 7.10 13.81 -11.61
N TYR A 400 7.74 13.65 -10.44
CA TYR A 400 7.74 14.67 -9.39
C TYR A 400 8.23 16.02 -9.90
N ASP A 401 9.38 16.06 -10.58
CA ASP A 401 9.95 17.24 -11.23
C ASP A 401 8.97 17.95 -12.17
N ARG A 402 8.26 17.19 -13.01
CA ARG A 402 7.26 17.73 -13.95
C ARG A 402 6.03 18.25 -13.22
N THR A 403 5.63 17.60 -12.14
CA THR A 403 4.48 18.00 -11.30
C THR A 403 4.79 19.24 -10.46
N LEU A 404 6.00 19.36 -9.91
CA LEU A 404 6.52 20.58 -9.28
C LEU A 404 6.59 21.75 -10.27
N LYS A 405 7.04 21.50 -11.52
CA LYS A 405 7.01 22.50 -12.61
C LYS A 405 5.59 22.93 -12.97
N LEU A 406 4.57 22.07 -12.82
CA LEU A 406 3.16 22.45 -12.95
C LEU A 406 2.69 23.27 -11.75
N SER A 407 2.92 22.82 -10.51
CA SER A 407 2.62 23.55 -9.27
C SER A 407 3.17 24.97 -9.29
N ARG A 408 4.46 25.13 -9.64
CA ARG A 408 5.13 26.44 -9.76
C ARG A 408 4.49 27.34 -10.81
N ARG A 409 4.07 26.77 -11.94
CA ARG A 409 3.37 27.48 -13.02
C ARG A 409 1.91 27.78 -12.73
N LEU A 410 1.34 27.25 -11.65
CA LEU A 410 -0.01 27.58 -11.18
C LEU A 410 0.01 28.50 -9.94
N GLY A 411 1.09 28.48 -9.15
CA GLY A 411 1.17 29.17 -7.85
C GLY A 411 0.51 28.36 -6.72
N ARG A 412 0.17 27.09 -6.96
CA ARG A 412 -0.77 26.29 -6.16
C ARG A 412 -0.21 24.88 -5.97
N ALA A 413 -0.57 24.20 -4.88
CA ALA A 413 -0.31 22.76 -4.79
C ALA A 413 -1.23 22.01 -5.78
N VAL A 414 -0.81 20.84 -6.25
CA VAL A 414 -1.56 20.03 -7.22
C VAL A 414 -1.62 18.57 -6.81
N VAL A 415 -2.73 17.89 -7.14
CA VAL A 415 -2.84 16.43 -7.18
C VAL A 415 -3.25 16.02 -8.59
N ILE A 416 -2.40 15.29 -9.30
CA ILE A 416 -2.66 14.78 -10.66
C ILE A 416 -2.71 13.25 -10.67
N SER A 417 -3.51 12.65 -11.55
CA SER A 417 -3.67 11.18 -11.60
C SER A 417 -3.67 10.63 -13.04
N ASN A 418 -2.90 9.56 -13.27
CA ASN A 418 -2.74 8.87 -14.56
C ASN A 418 -2.21 7.43 -14.37
N GLU A 419 -2.15 6.68 -15.47
CA GLU A 419 -1.64 5.29 -15.55
C GLU A 419 -0.24 5.25 -16.19
N ASP A 420 0.58 4.25 -15.83
CA ASP A 420 1.94 4.03 -16.37
C ASP A 420 2.05 2.86 -17.37
N LYS A 421 3.26 2.57 -17.86
CA LYS A 421 3.48 1.50 -18.85
C LYS A 421 3.21 0.07 -18.35
N GLN A 422 3.14 -0.13 -17.03
CA GLN A 422 2.77 -1.41 -16.41
C GLN A 422 1.24 -1.50 -16.16
N GLY A 423 0.51 -0.40 -16.37
CA GLY A 423 -0.90 -0.28 -16.03
C GLY A 423 -1.14 -0.03 -14.54
N ALA A 424 -0.17 0.60 -13.86
CA ALA A 424 -0.32 1.08 -12.49
C ALA A 424 -0.93 2.49 -12.49
N ILE A 425 -2.08 2.67 -11.83
CA ILE A 425 -2.76 3.97 -11.75
C ILE A 425 -2.30 4.69 -10.49
N VAL A 426 -1.81 5.92 -10.63
CA VAL A 426 -1.10 6.65 -9.56
C VAL A 426 -1.56 8.11 -9.46
N CYS A 427 -1.72 8.59 -8.24
CA CYS A 427 -1.84 10.02 -7.93
C CYS A 427 -0.48 10.58 -7.49
N ILE A 428 -0.12 11.76 -7.99
CA ILE A 428 1.03 12.54 -7.51
C ILE A 428 0.54 13.86 -6.94
N TYR A 429 0.81 14.08 -5.66
CA TYR A 429 0.78 15.39 -5.02
C TYR A 429 2.13 16.11 -5.20
N ALA A 430 2.10 17.41 -5.51
CA ALA A 430 3.29 18.27 -5.43
C ALA A 430 2.94 19.71 -5.01
N ASN A 431 3.82 20.30 -4.22
CA ASN A 431 3.75 21.69 -3.78
C ASN A 431 5.13 22.36 -3.92
N SER A 432 5.32 23.15 -4.97
CA SER A 432 6.61 23.85 -5.20
C SER A 432 6.85 25.06 -4.28
N PHE A 433 6.01 25.22 -3.25
CA PHE A 433 6.06 26.28 -2.25
C PHE A 433 6.01 25.69 -0.82
N ALA A 434 6.30 24.39 -0.68
CA ALA A 434 6.38 23.70 0.59
C ALA A 434 7.40 24.36 1.52
N LYS A 435 6.99 24.58 2.77
CA LYS A 435 7.83 25.07 3.86
C LYS A 435 8.35 23.92 4.72
N ASP A 436 9.29 24.22 5.61
CA ASP A 436 9.66 23.37 6.73
C ASP A 436 8.40 23.01 7.57
N GLY A 437 7.96 21.75 7.50
CA GLY A 437 6.68 21.23 8.01
C GLY A 437 5.70 20.70 6.94
N GLU A 438 5.90 21.01 5.65
CA GLU A 438 5.00 20.64 4.54
C GLU A 438 5.66 19.70 3.52
N THR A 439 4.95 18.66 3.10
CA THR A 439 5.43 17.72 2.07
C THR A 439 5.69 18.41 0.72
N LEU A 440 6.87 18.20 0.14
CA LEU A 440 7.23 18.69 -1.20
C LEU A 440 6.51 17.90 -2.31
N CYS A 441 6.66 16.57 -2.30
CA CYS A 441 6.04 15.63 -3.24
C CYS A 441 5.62 14.34 -2.53
N LYS A 442 4.52 13.73 -2.98
CA LYS A 442 4.13 12.38 -2.59
C LYS A 442 3.34 11.70 -3.71
N HIS A 443 3.33 10.37 -3.76
CA HIS A 443 2.42 9.61 -4.59
C HIS A 443 1.63 8.56 -3.80
N TYR A 444 0.51 8.12 -4.38
CA TYR A 444 -0.31 6.99 -3.93
C TYR A 444 -0.66 6.13 -5.14
N ILE A 445 -0.48 4.81 -5.02
CA ILE A 445 -0.71 3.82 -6.08
C ILE A 445 -2.03 3.11 -5.80
N LYS A 446 -2.87 2.96 -6.82
CA LYS A 446 -4.21 2.36 -6.72
C LYS A 446 -4.13 0.89 -6.30
N HIS A 447 -5.00 0.48 -5.38
CA HIS A 447 -5.02 -0.88 -4.86
C HIS A 447 -6.01 -1.79 -5.59
N THR A 448 -7.09 -1.25 -6.15
CA THR A 448 -8.20 -2.03 -6.74
C THR A 448 -8.67 -1.45 -8.08
N MET A 449 -9.30 -2.29 -8.93
CA MET A 449 -9.76 -1.89 -10.27
C MET A 449 -8.66 -1.23 -11.13
N THR A 450 -7.57 -1.97 -11.33
CA THR A 450 -6.36 -1.57 -12.09
C THR A 450 -5.70 -2.78 -12.74
N SER A 451 -4.79 -2.56 -13.69
CA SER A 451 -4.02 -3.63 -14.33
C SER A 451 -2.86 -4.11 -13.44
N PHE A 452 -2.17 -3.18 -12.77
CA PHE A 452 -1.12 -3.42 -11.78
C PHE A 452 -1.48 -2.74 -10.46
N SER A 453 -1.69 -3.52 -9.40
CA SER A 453 -2.05 -2.99 -8.08
C SER A 453 -0.82 -2.58 -7.28
N ALA A 454 -0.97 -1.65 -6.34
CA ALA A 454 -0.03 -1.50 -5.23
C ALA A 454 0.29 -2.85 -4.55
N CYS A 455 -0.68 -3.77 -4.46
CA CYS A 455 -0.51 -5.11 -3.92
C CYS A 455 0.37 -6.05 -4.77
N ASP A 456 0.68 -5.71 -6.02
CA ASP A 456 1.63 -6.44 -6.89
C ASP A 456 3.09 -5.94 -6.71
N ILE A 457 3.32 -4.84 -5.97
CA ILE A 457 4.66 -4.28 -5.76
C ILE A 457 5.52 -5.22 -4.90
N ALA A 458 6.75 -5.48 -5.37
CA ALA A 458 7.76 -6.20 -4.61
C ALA A 458 7.99 -5.54 -3.24
N ASN A 459 7.93 -6.35 -2.18
CA ASN A 459 8.01 -5.92 -0.78
C ASN A 459 6.90 -4.90 -0.38
N TYR A 460 5.68 -5.02 -0.94
CA TYR A 460 4.52 -4.19 -0.58
C TYR A 460 4.36 -3.94 0.93
N ARG A 461 4.55 -4.99 1.75
CA ARG A 461 4.40 -4.93 3.21
C ARG A 461 5.41 -4.00 3.89
N GLU A 462 6.62 -3.88 3.35
CA GLU A 462 7.65 -2.94 3.82
C GLU A 462 7.38 -1.50 3.32
N ARG A 463 6.60 -1.34 2.25
CA ARG A 463 6.28 -0.05 1.61
C ARG A 463 4.94 0.53 2.06
N ALA A 464 4.03 -0.27 2.60
CA ALA A 464 2.65 0.12 2.91
C ALA A 464 2.56 1.34 3.82
N ASP A 465 3.36 1.41 4.89
CA ASP A 465 3.34 2.57 5.80
C ASP A 465 3.84 3.86 5.10
N SER A 466 4.76 3.76 4.14
CA SER A 466 5.15 4.89 3.30
C SER A 466 4.03 5.34 2.36
N ILE A 467 3.18 4.42 1.87
CA ILE A 467 2.01 4.72 1.03
C ILE A 467 0.92 5.43 1.85
N PHE A 468 0.64 4.95 3.08
CA PHE A 468 -0.42 5.46 3.96
C PHE A 468 0.01 6.55 4.96
N GLN A 469 1.29 6.92 5.02
CA GLN A 469 1.74 8.12 5.72
C GLN A 469 1.07 9.37 5.08
N PRO A 470 0.53 10.32 5.87
CA PRO A 470 -0.10 11.53 5.32
C PRO A 470 0.82 12.44 4.50
N ILE A 471 0.22 13.25 3.64
CA ILE A 471 0.80 14.52 3.14
C ILE A 471 0.63 15.57 4.24
N LEU A 472 1.66 16.36 4.52
CA LEU A 472 1.57 17.52 5.41
C LEU A 472 1.43 18.80 4.59
N TYR A 473 0.42 19.63 4.87
CA TYR A 473 0.21 20.90 4.18
C TYR A 473 -0.58 21.87 5.07
N LYS A 474 -0.02 23.05 5.39
CA LYS A 474 -0.66 24.09 6.23
C LYS A 474 -1.26 23.61 7.55
N GLY A 475 -0.69 22.57 8.16
CA GLY A 475 -1.18 21.94 9.39
C GLY A 475 -2.31 20.91 9.20
N TYR A 476 -2.67 20.59 7.95
CA TYR A 476 -3.53 19.47 7.59
C TYR A 476 -2.70 18.26 7.20
N ARG A 477 -3.18 17.09 7.63
CA ARG A 477 -2.72 15.75 7.24
C ARG A 477 -3.68 15.23 6.19
N ILE A 478 -3.21 15.04 4.96
CA ILE A 478 -4.05 14.75 3.78
C ILE A 478 -3.71 13.37 3.22
N GLY A 479 -4.73 12.52 3.06
CA GLY A 479 -4.63 11.20 2.43
C GLY A 479 -5.06 11.23 0.97
N LEU A 480 -4.52 10.35 0.14
CA LEU A 480 -4.91 10.20 -1.27
C LEU A 480 -5.57 8.84 -1.49
N THR A 481 -6.64 8.79 -2.28
CA THR A 481 -7.21 7.54 -2.79
C THR A 481 -7.60 7.69 -4.26
N ILE A 482 -7.71 6.59 -5.00
CA ILE A 482 -8.02 6.62 -6.43
C ILE A 482 -9.28 5.83 -6.70
N CYS A 483 -10.31 6.51 -7.20
CA CYS A 483 -11.50 5.91 -7.76
C CYS A 483 -12.08 4.81 -6.86
N TYR A 484 -12.18 3.59 -7.37
CA TYR A 484 -12.74 2.41 -6.71
C TYR A 484 -12.14 2.08 -5.34
N ASP A 485 -10.95 2.58 -4.99
CA ASP A 485 -10.38 2.39 -3.66
C ASP A 485 -11.28 3.00 -2.56
N CYS A 486 -12.11 4.03 -2.86
CA CYS A 486 -13.12 4.51 -1.90
C CYS A 486 -14.16 3.45 -1.53
N ASN A 487 -14.35 2.41 -2.35
CA ASN A 487 -15.27 1.32 -2.08
C ASN A 487 -14.73 0.36 -1.01
N HIS A 488 -13.47 0.49 -0.59
CA HIS A 488 -12.83 -0.39 0.38
C HIS A 488 -12.30 0.41 1.57
N ALA A 489 -13.08 0.40 2.66
CA ALA A 489 -12.86 1.16 3.89
C ALA A 489 -11.43 1.11 4.47
N ILE A 490 -10.70 0.01 4.22
CA ILE A 490 -9.33 -0.22 4.67
C ILE A 490 -8.34 0.87 4.24
N PHE A 491 -8.44 1.39 3.01
CA PHE A 491 -7.44 2.33 2.47
C PHE A 491 -7.60 3.72 3.10
N SER A 492 -8.84 4.19 3.23
CA SER A 492 -9.18 5.37 4.03
C SER A 492 -8.88 5.18 5.52
N ARG A 493 -9.10 3.97 6.06
CA ARG A 493 -8.91 3.71 7.49
C ARG A 493 -7.44 3.68 7.91
N LYS A 494 -6.53 3.15 7.10
CA LYS A 494 -5.08 3.19 7.39
C LYS A 494 -4.56 4.64 7.45
N TYR A 495 -5.09 5.56 6.64
CA TYR A 495 -4.87 7.00 6.82
C TYR A 495 -5.49 7.52 8.13
N GLY A 496 -6.75 7.20 8.42
CA GLY A 496 -7.45 7.62 9.64
C GLY A 496 -6.74 7.20 10.93
N GLN A 497 -6.07 6.05 10.95
CA GLN A 497 -5.27 5.58 12.09
C GLN A 497 -3.96 6.37 12.29
N ASN A 498 -3.38 6.89 11.21
CA ASN A 498 -2.27 7.87 11.28
C ASN A 498 -2.77 9.27 11.69
N GLY A 499 -4.09 9.44 11.89
CA GLY A 499 -4.77 10.70 12.10
C GLY A 499 -4.79 11.52 10.81
N ILE A 500 -5.92 11.52 10.12
CA ILE A 500 -6.10 12.26 8.87
C ILE A 500 -7.12 13.38 9.07
N ASP A 501 -6.85 14.55 8.47
CA ASP A 501 -7.75 15.70 8.52
C ASP A 501 -8.56 15.82 7.23
N MET A 502 -8.07 15.24 6.13
CA MET A 502 -8.69 15.27 4.81
C MET A 502 -8.33 14.06 3.96
N ILE A 503 -9.26 13.57 3.14
CA ILE A 503 -9.01 12.59 2.08
C ILE A 503 -9.38 13.22 0.73
N LEU A 504 -8.46 13.14 -0.24
CA LEU A 504 -8.71 13.50 -1.63
C LEU A 504 -8.86 12.22 -2.45
N ASN A 505 -9.99 12.07 -3.16
CA ASN A 505 -10.24 10.95 -4.06
C ASN A 505 -10.29 11.41 -5.52
N CYS A 506 -9.36 10.91 -6.32
CA CYS A 506 -9.36 11.11 -7.76
C CYS A 506 -10.19 9.98 -8.41
N THR A 507 -11.47 10.22 -8.70
CA THR A 507 -12.30 9.37 -9.58
C THR A 507 -12.35 9.93 -11.00
N GLY A 508 -12.30 9.04 -12.00
CA GLY A 508 -12.62 9.34 -13.39
C GLY A 508 -13.57 8.28 -13.98
N GLY A 509 -14.03 8.51 -15.20
CA GLY A 509 -14.95 7.62 -15.91
C GLY A 509 -16.40 7.65 -15.40
N ASN A 510 -17.27 6.92 -16.11
CA ASN A 510 -18.71 6.91 -15.86
C ASN A 510 -19.10 5.97 -14.70
N VAL A 511 -18.81 6.38 -13.47
CA VAL A 511 -19.14 5.63 -12.25
C VAL A 511 -20.56 5.91 -11.75
N VAL A 512 -21.10 5.03 -10.89
CA VAL A 512 -22.47 5.18 -10.36
C VAL A 512 -22.48 6.13 -9.17
N TYR A 513 -22.94 7.37 -9.38
CA TYR A 513 -23.03 8.45 -8.39
C TYR A 513 -23.45 7.99 -6.99
N ASP A 514 -24.62 7.33 -6.87
CA ASP A 514 -25.20 6.92 -5.58
C ASP A 514 -24.24 6.13 -4.67
N LYS A 515 -23.39 5.28 -5.28
CA LYS A 515 -22.44 4.45 -4.53
C LYS A 515 -21.26 5.28 -4.08
N TRP A 516 -20.67 6.02 -5.00
CA TRP A 516 -19.48 6.84 -4.79
C TRP A 516 -19.76 7.96 -3.77
N PHE A 517 -20.95 8.57 -3.84
CA PHE A 517 -21.48 9.49 -2.83
C PHE A 517 -21.53 8.85 -1.44
N LYS A 518 -22.26 7.72 -1.30
CA LYS A 518 -22.41 7.01 -0.01
C LYS A 518 -21.07 6.56 0.57
N TYR A 519 -20.19 5.97 -0.24
CA TYR A 519 -18.88 5.52 0.22
C TYR A 519 -18.06 6.68 0.78
N ASN A 520 -17.95 7.80 0.06
CA ASN A 520 -17.12 8.93 0.49
C ASN A 520 -17.74 9.70 1.66
N LYS A 521 -19.07 9.81 1.77
CA LYS A 521 -19.75 10.27 2.99
C LYS A 521 -19.36 9.42 4.19
N VAL A 522 -19.36 8.09 4.04
CA VAL A 522 -18.94 7.18 5.12
C VAL A 522 -17.43 7.22 5.37
N ARG A 523 -16.59 7.55 4.39
CA ARG A 523 -15.13 7.73 4.60
C ARG A 523 -14.83 8.95 5.46
N ALA A 524 -15.59 10.03 5.27
CA ALA A 524 -15.54 11.21 6.12
C ALA A 524 -15.97 10.89 7.57
N ILE A 525 -17.12 10.24 7.74
CA ILE A 525 -17.66 9.82 9.04
C ILE A 525 -16.71 8.86 9.79
N GLU A 526 -16.26 7.78 9.15
CA GLU A 526 -15.51 6.70 9.84
C GLU A 526 -14.07 7.08 10.21
N ASN A 527 -13.56 8.20 9.68
CA ASN A 527 -12.23 8.74 9.99
C ASN A 527 -12.28 10.16 10.59
N HIS A 528 -13.47 10.74 10.75
CA HIS A 528 -13.72 12.10 11.21
C HIS A 528 -12.85 13.14 10.49
N CYS A 529 -12.92 13.14 9.16
CA CYS A 529 -12.09 13.97 8.29
C CYS A 529 -12.89 14.53 7.11
N PHE A 530 -12.43 15.63 6.51
CA PHE A 530 -12.97 16.08 5.23
C PHE A 530 -12.77 15.00 4.15
N THR A 531 -13.69 14.87 3.19
CA THR A 531 -13.49 14.02 2.00
C THR A 531 -13.94 14.73 0.73
N PHE A 532 -13.04 14.89 -0.24
CA PHE A 532 -13.30 15.61 -1.50
C PHE A 532 -13.08 14.71 -2.71
N VAL A 533 -14.00 14.75 -3.68
CA VAL A 533 -14.00 13.82 -4.82
C VAL A 533 -14.27 14.51 -6.15
N THR A 534 -13.34 14.36 -7.09
CA THR A 534 -13.62 14.54 -8.52
C THR A 534 -14.22 13.25 -9.06
N MET A 535 -15.30 13.28 -9.83
CA MET A 535 -15.76 12.16 -10.69
C MET A 535 -15.86 12.66 -12.13
N ALA A 536 -14.79 12.59 -12.92
CA ALA A 536 -14.82 13.07 -14.30
C ALA A 536 -15.22 11.97 -15.30
N GLY A 537 -16.53 11.89 -15.59
CA GLY A 537 -17.08 11.01 -16.63
C GLY A 537 -16.94 11.53 -18.06
N ASP A 538 -17.72 10.97 -18.97
CA ASP A 538 -17.91 11.44 -20.33
C ASP A 538 -19.06 12.46 -20.38
N GLY A 539 -18.75 13.72 -20.68
CA GLY A 539 -19.73 14.81 -20.75
C GLY A 539 -20.57 14.83 -22.04
N THR A 540 -20.27 13.97 -23.03
CA THR A 540 -21.05 13.86 -24.28
C THR A 540 -22.21 12.88 -24.18
N MET A 541 -22.19 11.99 -23.18
CA MET A 541 -23.25 11.02 -22.95
C MET A 541 -24.55 11.66 -22.43
N THR A 542 -25.70 11.08 -22.80
CA THR A 542 -26.99 11.42 -22.21
C THR A 542 -26.98 11.10 -20.71
N ASN A 543 -27.23 12.11 -19.86
CA ASN A 543 -27.06 12.06 -18.40
C ASN A 543 -25.63 11.70 -17.97
N PRO A 544 -24.65 12.56 -18.27
CA PRO A 544 -23.23 12.29 -18.01
C PRO A 544 -23.00 12.08 -16.51
N HIS A 545 -22.15 11.12 -16.15
CA HIS A 545 -21.83 10.80 -14.76
C HIS A 545 -20.65 11.64 -14.22
N ASN A 546 -20.61 12.91 -14.61
CA ASN A 546 -19.56 13.86 -14.27
C ASN A 546 -19.96 14.72 -13.05
N TYR A 547 -19.38 14.47 -11.88
CA TYR A 547 -19.77 15.20 -10.66
C TYR A 547 -18.57 15.57 -9.79
N VAL A 548 -18.78 16.52 -8.88
CA VAL A 548 -17.92 16.74 -7.72
C VAL A 548 -18.74 16.83 -6.44
N TYR A 549 -18.17 16.45 -5.31
CA TYR A 549 -18.74 16.66 -3.98
C TYR A 549 -17.64 16.70 -2.93
N GLY A 550 -17.96 17.31 -1.79
CA GLY A 550 -17.14 17.38 -0.60
C GLY A 550 -17.99 17.04 0.61
N PHE A 551 -17.40 16.41 1.63
CA PHE A 551 -18.04 16.10 2.89
C PHE A 551 -17.21 16.63 4.06
N THR A 552 -17.89 17.15 5.07
CA THR A 552 -17.32 17.53 6.38
C THR A 552 -16.92 16.29 7.20
N PRO A 553 -16.12 16.43 8.27
CA PRO A 553 -15.89 15.41 9.30
C PRO A 553 -17.14 14.81 9.96
N SER A 554 -18.30 15.50 9.89
CA SER A 554 -19.62 15.03 10.34
C SER A 554 -20.40 14.27 9.24
N GLY A 555 -19.90 14.24 8.00
CA GLY A 555 -20.52 13.59 6.85
C GLY A 555 -21.58 14.42 6.12
N LYS A 556 -21.66 15.73 6.37
CA LYS A 556 -22.58 16.67 5.67
C LYS A 556 -22.00 17.07 4.31
N GLU A 557 -22.84 17.17 3.29
CA GLU A 557 -22.43 17.54 1.94
C GLU A 557 -22.15 19.05 1.84
N MET A 558 -20.93 19.39 1.44
CA MET A 558 -20.48 20.76 1.26
C MET A 558 -20.95 21.34 -0.09
N THR A 559 -21.19 22.65 -0.14
CA THR A 559 -21.62 23.36 -1.36
C THR A 559 -20.47 24.19 -1.94
N PRO A 560 -19.96 23.85 -3.14
CA PRO A 560 -18.85 24.57 -3.74
C PRO A 560 -19.30 25.86 -4.43
N THR A 561 -18.36 26.78 -4.61
CA THR A 561 -18.43 27.81 -5.65
C THR A 561 -17.83 27.29 -6.96
N LEU A 562 -18.24 27.84 -8.12
CA LEU A 562 -17.64 27.52 -9.42
C LEU A 562 -16.70 28.65 -9.84
N LEU A 563 -15.38 28.40 -9.86
CA LEU A 563 -14.37 29.43 -10.10
C LEU A 563 -14.43 30.04 -11.51
N ASN A 564 -14.72 29.23 -12.52
CA ASN A 564 -14.56 29.56 -13.93
C ASN A 564 -15.90 29.62 -14.71
N GLY A 565 -17.00 29.89 -14.00
CA GLY A 565 -18.36 30.04 -14.54
C GLY A 565 -19.33 30.54 -13.46
N GLN A 566 -20.63 30.44 -13.72
CA GLN A 566 -21.67 30.69 -12.70
C GLN A 566 -22.18 29.36 -12.13
N TYR A 567 -22.29 29.25 -10.81
CA TYR A 567 -22.80 28.05 -10.17
C TYR A 567 -24.33 27.97 -10.29
N THR A 568 -24.83 26.93 -10.96
CA THR A 568 -26.26 26.72 -11.25
C THR A 568 -26.94 25.76 -10.27
N GLY A 569 -26.36 25.57 -9.08
CA GLY A 569 -26.75 24.53 -8.12
C GLY A 569 -26.32 23.11 -8.52
N LYS A 570 -25.78 22.91 -9.74
CA LYS A 570 -25.32 21.61 -10.22
C LYS A 570 -23.80 21.51 -10.25
N LYS A 571 -23.29 20.39 -9.71
CA LYS A 571 -21.86 20.10 -9.51
C LYS A 571 -21.25 19.32 -10.70
N ASN A 572 -21.74 19.56 -11.94
CA ASN A 572 -21.52 18.72 -13.12
C ASN A 572 -21.08 19.44 -14.43
N VAL A 573 -20.50 20.64 -14.35
CA VAL A 573 -20.05 21.38 -15.55
C VAL A 573 -18.70 20.84 -16.05
N SER A 574 -18.67 20.25 -17.25
CA SER A 574 -17.43 19.81 -17.91
C SER A 574 -16.40 20.95 -17.99
N GLY A 575 -15.20 20.70 -17.47
CA GLY A 575 -14.12 21.70 -17.38
C GLY A 575 -14.29 22.74 -16.27
N GLY A 576 -15.31 22.60 -15.43
CA GLY A 576 -15.52 23.43 -14.24
C GLY A 576 -14.45 23.18 -13.17
N ILE A 577 -14.08 24.22 -12.43
CA ILE A 577 -13.24 24.13 -11.23
C ILE A 577 -14.08 24.54 -10.03
N TYR A 578 -14.41 23.58 -9.18
CA TYR A 578 -15.29 23.76 -8.04
C TYR A 578 -14.48 23.94 -6.77
N VAL A 579 -14.71 25.02 -6.02
CA VAL A 579 -13.94 25.37 -4.83
C VAL A 579 -14.77 25.15 -3.58
N TYR A 580 -14.22 24.35 -2.67
CA TYR A 580 -14.72 24.10 -1.33
C TYR A 580 -13.80 24.80 -0.32
N ASP A 581 -14.35 25.46 0.70
CA ASP A 581 -13.56 26.03 1.80
C ASP A 581 -13.76 25.18 3.06
N THR A 582 -12.70 24.87 3.81
CA THR A 582 -12.85 24.17 5.09
C THR A 582 -13.50 25.03 6.19
N THR A 583 -13.80 26.31 5.94
CA THR A 583 -14.68 27.13 6.80
C THR A 583 -16.15 26.74 6.72
N ASP A 584 -16.56 25.99 5.69
CA ASP A 584 -17.97 25.65 5.45
C ASP A 584 -18.47 24.51 6.37
N ASP A 585 -17.63 24.03 7.28
CA ASP A 585 -17.96 23.06 8.32
C ASP A 585 -18.50 23.77 9.57
N ASP A 586 -19.80 23.66 9.79
CA ASP A 586 -20.52 24.14 10.98
C ASP A 586 -20.73 23.03 12.02
N GLU A 587 -19.93 21.95 11.94
CA GLU A 587 -20.00 20.70 12.71
C GLU A 587 -21.36 19.96 12.61
N SER A 588 -22.33 20.48 11.84
CA SER A 588 -23.67 19.92 11.74
C SER A 588 -23.69 18.63 10.92
N THR A 589 -24.55 17.70 11.30
CA THR A 589 -24.86 16.50 10.51
C THR A 589 -26.00 16.75 9.53
N GLU A 590 -26.10 15.93 8.48
CA GLU A 590 -27.27 15.86 7.59
C GLU A 590 -27.84 14.43 7.58
N PRO A 591 -29.16 14.23 7.37
CA PRO A 591 -29.74 12.92 7.11
C PRO A 591 -29.10 12.17 5.93
N ASP A 592 -29.10 10.84 5.96
CA ASP A 592 -28.84 9.99 4.80
C ASP A 592 -29.81 10.36 3.66
N SER A 593 -29.29 10.77 2.50
CA SER A 593 -30.11 11.12 1.32
C SER A 593 -30.95 9.96 0.79
N SER A 594 -30.70 8.74 1.26
CA SER A 594 -31.48 7.53 1.04
C SER A 594 -32.24 7.02 2.28
N ILE A 595 -32.43 7.84 3.32
CA ILE A 595 -33.13 7.44 4.56
C ILE A 595 -34.53 6.87 4.29
N ASN A 596 -35.26 7.52 3.38
CA ASN A 596 -36.60 7.14 2.91
C ASN A 596 -36.59 6.12 1.75
N GLN A 597 -35.51 5.34 1.59
CA GLN A 597 -35.46 4.28 0.58
C GLN A 597 -36.55 3.22 0.85
N ALA A 598 -37.45 3.05 -0.10
CA ALA A 598 -38.56 2.09 0.00
C ALA A 598 -38.06 0.66 0.26
N GLU A 599 -38.64 0.02 1.29
CA GLU A 599 -38.32 -1.37 1.62
C GLU A 599 -38.89 -2.33 0.56
N SER A 600 -38.10 -3.33 0.18
CA SER A 600 -38.47 -4.29 -0.87
C SER A 600 -38.21 -5.73 -0.46
N LEU A 601 -39.14 -6.61 -0.83
CA LEU A 601 -38.97 -8.06 -0.68
C LEU A 601 -37.90 -8.56 -1.65
N ASN A 602 -37.17 -9.59 -1.25
CA ASN A 602 -36.28 -10.32 -2.15
C ASN A 602 -37.09 -11.22 -3.08
N LYS A 603 -36.82 -11.15 -4.40
CA LYS A 603 -37.46 -12.01 -5.42
C LYS A 603 -37.10 -13.50 -5.31
N THR A 604 -36.16 -13.84 -4.44
CA THR A 604 -35.59 -15.16 -4.21
C THR A 604 -35.06 -15.17 -2.78
N SER A 605 -35.50 -16.15 -2.00
CA SER A 605 -35.45 -16.10 -0.55
C SER A 605 -34.88 -17.41 -0.02
N ASP A 606 -33.57 -17.44 0.19
CA ASP A 606 -32.86 -18.68 0.55
C ASP A 606 -32.89 -18.90 2.07
N LEU A 607 -32.69 -17.83 2.86
CA LEU A 607 -32.61 -17.89 4.32
C LEU A 607 -33.67 -17.01 4.98
N CYS A 608 -34.44 -17.61 5.88
CA CYS A 608 -35.39 -16.92 6.75
C CYS A 608 -34.71 -16.53 8.07
N ILE A 609 -34.85 -15.27 8.49
CA ILE A 609 -34.30 -14.75 9.75
C ILE A 609 -35.43 -14.06 10.53
N PRO A 610 -35.72 -14.47 11.79
CA PRO A 610 -36.82 -13.90 12.55
C PRO A 610 -36.49 -12.49 13.04
N LEU A 611 -37.48 -11.59 12.98
CA LEU A 611 -37.34 -10.20 13.43
C LEU A 611 -37.33 -10.08 14.98
N ASN A 612 -37.80 -11.12 15.67
CA ASN A 612 -37.77 -11.26 17.13
C ASN A 612 -37.15 -12.61 17.53
N GLY A 613 -36.37 -12.63 18.61
CA GLY A 613 -35.63 -13.82 19.02
C GLY A 613 -34.37 -14.10 18.20
N LEU A 614 -33.71 -13.06 17.68
CA LEU A 614 -32.50 -13.17 16.86
C LEU A 614 -31.37 -13.92 17.59
N ASP A 615 -31.25 -13.80 18.91
CA ASP A 615 -30.30 -14.61 19.69
C ASP A 615 -30.56 -16.11 19.58
N ARG A 616 -31.82 -16.57 19.51
CA ARG A 616 -32.14 -17.99 19.30
C ARG A 616 -31.72 -18.45 17.89
N PHE A 617 -31.80 -17.57 16.91
CA PHE A 617 -31.31 -17.83 15.56
C PHE A 617 -29.77 -17.87 15.51
N ILE A 618 -29.07 -16.99 16.23
CA ILE A 618 -27.60 -17.01 16.34
C ILE A 618 -27.14 -18.30 17.03
N HIS A 619 -27.74 -18.64 18.17
CA HIS A 619 -27.38 -19.82 18.98
C HIS A 619 -27.88 -21.16 18.39
N SER A 620 -28.57 -21.18 17.25
CA SER A 620 -28.80 -22.41 16.49
C SER A 620 -27.63 -22.77 15.55
N GLY A 621 -26.65 -21.86 15.42
CA GLY A 621 -25.38 -22.10 14.75
C GLY A 621 -24.25 -22.49 15.71
N ASN A 622 -23.22 -23.14 15.18
CA ASN A 622 -22.03 -23.46 15.97
C ASN A 622 -21.17 -22.21 16.18
N THR A 623 -20.68 -21.99 17.40
CA THR A 623 -19.73 -20.93 17.71
C THR A 623 -18.36 -21.25 17.09
N LEU A 624 -17.74 -20.27 16.42
CA LEU A 624 -16.33 -20.30 15.99
C LEU A 624 -15.46 -19.37 16.85
N THR A 625 -16.00 -18.20 17.19
CA THR A 625 -15.51 -17.29 18.25
C THR A 625 -16.70 -16.64 18.95
N ASP A 626 -16.47 -15.89 20.01
CA ASP A 626 -17.49 -15.09 20.72
C ASP A 626 -18.25 -14.09 19.81
N LYS A 627 -17.67 -13.71 18.66
CA LYS A 627 -18.27 -12.82 17.66
C LYS A 627 -18.58 -13.50 16.32
N ILE A 628 -18.26 -14.78 16.13
CA ILE A 628 -18.38 -15.47 14.84
C ILE A 628 -19.08 -16.80 15.01
N TYR A 629 -20.23 -16.96 14.38
CA TYR A 629 -21.05 -18.18 14.39
C TYR A 629 -21.21 -18.73 12.97
N ILE A 630 -21.40 -20.04 12.83
CA ILE A 630 -21.64 -20.73 11.56
C ILE A 630 -22.94 -21.53 11.58
N LEU A 631 -23.86 -21.16 10.69
CA LEU A 631 -25.06 -21.91 10.35
C LEU A 631 -24.81 -22.71 9.07
N ARG A 632 -25.12 -24.01 9.08
CA ARG A 632 -25.16 -24.83 7.86
C ARG A 632 -26.53 -24.72 7.22
N HIS A 633 -26.57 -24.31 5.96
CA HIS A 633 -27.81 -24.18 5.18
C HIS A 633 -27.63 -24.88 3.83
N GLY A 634 -28.09 -26.14 3.74
CA GLY A 634 -27.82 -26.99 2.58
C GLY A 634 -26.31 -27.17 2.35
N THR A 635 -25.83 -26.77 1.17
CA THR A 635 -24.40 -26.78 0.81
C THR A 635 -23.64 -25.49 1.19
N VAL A 636 -24.32 -24.52 1.80
CA VAL A 636 -23.79 -23.19 2.13
C VAL A 636 -23.45 -23.08 3.62
N ASN A 637 -22.34 -22.41 3.93
CA ASN A 637 -21.94 -22.07 5.29
C ASN A 637 -22.23 -20.58 5.53
N VAL A 638 -23.28 -20.26 6.28
CA VAL A 638 -23.66 -18.88 6.61
C VAL A 638 -22.92 -18.45 7.88
N ILE A 639 -21.99 -17.51 7.71
CA ILE A 639 -21.19 -16.89 8.75
C ILE A 639 -21.95 -15.67 9.29
N LEU A 640 -22.22 -15.67 10.59
CA LEU A 640 -22.76 -14.53 11.32
C LEU A 640 -21.61 -13.82 12.03
N CYS A 641 -21.40 -12.54 11.73
CA CYS A 641 -20.41 -11.69 12.38
C CYS A 641 -21.13 -10.70 13.31
N LEU A 642 -20.96 -10.84 14.63
CA LEU A 642 -21.59 -9.98 15.63
C LEU A 642 -20.75 -8.72 15.86
N VAL A 643 -21.37 -7.55 15.73
CA VAL A 643 -20.73 -6.23 15.90
C VAL A 643 -21.53 -5.42 16.90
N ASP A 644 -20.97 -5.15 18.08
CA ASP A 644 -21.74 -4.53 19.17
C ASP A 644 -21.68 -2.98 19.08
N GLY A 645 -22.85 -2.35 19.11
CA GLY A 645 -23.02 -0.90 19.14
C GLY A 645 -22.29 -0.14 18.02
N ALA A 646 -21.57 0.90 18.42
CA ALA A 646 -20.84 1.81 17.54
C ALA A 646 -19.62 1.16 16.83
N ASP A 647 -19.26 -0.09 17.13
CA ASP A 647 -18.13 -0.75 16.44
C ASP A 647 -18.38 -0.97 14.94
N ILE A 648 -19.64 -0.89 14.49
CA ILE A 648 -20.00 -0.88 13.06
C ILE A 648 -19.47 0.37 12.32
N LEU A 649 -19.24 1.47 13.04
CA LEU A 649 -18.59 2.67 12.52
C LEU A 649 -17.09 2.47 12.29
N ARG A 650 -16.48 1.38 12.79
CA ARG A 650 -15.03 1.15 12.81
C ARG A 650 -14.62 0.03 11.83
N PRO A 651 -14.11 0.35 10.62
CA PRO A 651 -13.78 -0.64 9.61
C PRO A 651 -12.82 -1.72 10.10
N GLU A 652 -11.83 -1.36 10.91
CA GLU A 652 -10.81 -2.27 11.44
C GLU A 652 -11.42 -3.39 12.30
N LYS A 653 -12.53 -3.13 12.99
CA LYS A 653 -13.25 -4.14 13.77
C LYS A 653 -14.11 -5.03 12.88
N VAL A 654 -14.86 -4.45 11.95
CA VAL A 654 -15.74 -5.20 11.03
C VAL A 654 -14.92 -6.11 10.12
N LEU A 655 -13.82 -5.61 9.56
CA LEU A 655 -12.94 -6.36 8.67
C LEU A 655 -12.25 -7.52 9.39
N LYS A 656 -11.79 -7.33 10.64
CA LYS A 656 -11.19 -8.42 11.44
C LYS A 656 -12.13 -9.60 11.68
N LEU A 657 -13.46 -9.40 11.66
CA LEU A 657 -14.43 -10.51 11.68
C LEU A 657 -14.59 -11.18 10.30
N LEU A 658 -14.76 -10.39 9.25
CA LEU A 658 -15.03 -10.90 7.88
C LEU A 658 -13.85 -11.71 7.30
N TYR A 659 -12.62 -11.36 7.69
CA TYR A 659 -11.37 -11.97 7.23
C TYR A 659 -10.69 -12.85 8.30
N ALA A 660 -11.36 -13.11 9.43
CA ALA A 660 -10.79 -13.87 10.56
C ALA A 660 -10.19 -15.22 10.13
N ALA A 661 -9.00 -15.55 10.63
CA ALA A 661 -8.27 -16.76 10.23
C ALA A 661 -9.07 -18.07 10.38
N VAL A 662 -9.98 -18.15 11.36
CA VAL A 662 -10.90 -19.29 11.57
C VAL A 662 -11.83 -19.57 10.37
N LEU A 663 -12.03 -18.58 9.49
CA LEU A 663 -12.87 -18.70 8.28
C LEU A 663 -12.11 -19.25 7.07
N LYS A 664 -10.77 -19.35 7.11
CA LYS A 664 -9.95 -19.86 6.00
C LYS A 664 -10.25 -21.30 5.58
N PRO A 665 -10.38 -22.30 6.49
CA PRO A 665 -10.72 -23.68 6.09
C PRO A 665 -12.17 -23.87 5.63
N ILE A 666 -13.04 -22.85 5.75
CA ILE A 666 -14.47 -22.97 5.49
C ILE A 666 -14.78 -22.61 4.03
N CYS A 667 -15.29 -23.58 3.27
CA CYS A 667 -15.69 -23.40 1.88
C CYS A 667 -17.14 -22.88 1.75
N ASN A 668 -17.49 -22.34 0.57
CA ASN A 668 -18.83 -21.85 0.21
C ASN A 668 -19.48 -20.92 1.27
N LYS A 669 -18.67 -20.02 1.86
CA LYS A 669 -19.12 -19.05 2.88
C LYS A 669 -20.13 -18.06 2.31
N ARG A 670 -21.06 -17.62 3.15
CA ARG A 670 -21.92 -16.43 2.98
C ARG A 670 -21.92 -15.62 4.26
N TYR A 671 -22.11 -14.32 4.17
CA TYR A 671 -21.82 -13.40 5.26
C TYR A 671 -23.02 -12.53 5.63
N ILE A 672 -23.30 -12.49 6.93
CA ILE A 672 -24.30 -11.61 7.54
C ILE A 672 -23.65 -10.92 8.73
N ILE A 673 -23.61 -9.60 8.71
CA ILE A 673 -23.22 -8.80 9.87
C ILE A 673 -24.48 -8.57 10.71
N ILE A 674 -24.40 -8.81 12.02
CA ILE A 674 -25.48 -8.49 12.96
C ILE A 674 -24.95 -7.40 13.89
N ASN A 675 -25.45 -6.18 13.71
CA ASN A 675 -25.12 -5.04 14.55
C ASN A 675 -26.17 -4.88 15.66
N ARG A 676 -25.75 -5.06 16.90
CA ARG A 676 -26.63 -5.11 18.08
C ARG A 676 -26.52 -3.85 18.92
N TRP A 677 -27.65 -3.28 19.34
CA TRP A 677 -27.73 -2.16 20.27
C TRP A 677 -28.86 -2.41 21.27
N ASP A 678 -28.75 -1.92 22.50
CA ASP A 678 -29.89 -1.96 23.42
C ASP A 678 -31.01 -1.05 22.89
N LYS A 679 -30.66 0.20 22.59
CA LYS A 679 -31.47 1.19 21.89
C LYS A 679 -30.60 1.98 20.91
N VAL A 680 -31.24 2.49 19.86
CA VAL A 680 -30.63 3.38 18.87
C VAL A 680 -31.33 4.73 18.93
N ASP A 681 -30.56 5.82 19.05
CA ASP A 681 -31.11 7.16 18.88
C ASP A 681 -31.51 7.39 17.40
N LEU A 682 -32.67 8.01 17.19
CA LEU A 682 -33.24 8.17 15.85
C LEU A 682 -32.51 9.25 15.04
N GLY A 683 -32.08 10.35 15.66
CA GLY A 683 -31.31 11.41 14.98
C GLY A 683 -29.94 10.91 14.52
N PHE A 684 -29.23 10.17 15.38
CA PHE A 684 -28.01 9.45 15.03
C PHE A 684 -28.25 8.36 13.95
N TYR A 685 -29.40 7.67 13.99
CA TYR A 685 -29.74 6.70 12.95
C TYR A 685 -29.93 7.36 11.58
N GLU A 686 -30.72 8.42 11.53
CA GLU A 686 -31.06 9.12 10.28
C GLU A 686 -29.84 9.79 9.65
N THR A 687 -28.98 10.41 10.47
CA THR A 687 -27.77 11.12 10.00
C THR A 687 -26.59 10.21 9.68
N THR A 688 -26.34 9.22 10.54
CA THR A 688 -25.08 8.49 10.57
C THR A 688 -25.25 7.00 10.34
N LEU A 689 -26.03 6.31 11.18
CA LEU A 689 -26.02 4.84 11.20
C LEU A 689 -26.65 4.24 9.93
N SER A 690 -27.71 4.83 9.37
CA SER A 690 -28.38 4.31 8.17
C SER A 690 -27.45 4.23 6.96
N VAL A 691 -26.67 5.28 6.69
CA VAL A 691 -25.73 5.31 5.56
C VAL A 691 -24.54 4.38 5.79
N VAL A 692 -24.05 4.27 7.02
CA VAL A 692 -22.97 3.31 7.37
C VAL A 692 -23.46 1.87 7.18
N LEU A 693 -24.62 1.48 7.68
CA LEU A 693 -25.15 0.11 7.53
C LEU A 693 -25.35 -0.27 6.05
N LYS A 694 -25.84 0.67 5.23
CA LYS A 694 -25.93 0.53 3.77
C LYS A 694 -24.55 0.33 3.14
N VAL A 695 -23.56 1.15 3.49
CA VAL A 695 -22.18 1.02 2.98
C VAL A 695 -21.52 -0.28 3.40
N ARG A 696 -21.63 -0.70 4.67
CA ARG A 696 -21.08 -1.98 5.17
C ARG A 696 -21.65 -3.17 4.40
N SER A 697 -22.93 -3.13 4.01
CA SER A 697 -23.55 -4.14 3.15
C SER A 697 -23.01 -4.11 1.71
N MET A 698 -22.86 -2.92 1.13
CA MET A 698 -22.38 -2.70 -0.25
C MET A 698 -20.91 -3.09 -0.43
N GLU A 699 -20.01 -2.59 0.42
CA GLU A 699 -18.55 -2.77 0.30
C GLU A 699 -18.13 -4.22 0.54
N ASN A 700 -18.77 -4.89 1.51
CA ASN A 700 -18.44 -6.25 1.91
C ASN A 700 -19.26 -7.33 1.19
N TYR A 701 -20.18 -6.96 0.29
CA TYR A 701 -21.06 -7.89 -0.44
C TYR A 701 -21.79 -8.86 0.52
N CYS A 702 -22.40 -8.31 1.58
CA CYS A 702 -23.02 -9.06 2.66
C CYS A 702 -24.45 -8.55 2.97
N ALA A 703 -25.18 -9.29 3.82
CA ALA A 703 -26.33 -8.72 4.51
C ALA A 703 -25.87 -8.04 5.80
N VAL A 704 -26.61 -7.02 6.25
CA VAL A 704 -26.37 -6.32 7.51
C VAL A 704 -27.70 -6.15 8.22
N ILE A 705 -27.82 -6.68 9.44
CA ILE A 705 -28.99 -6.54 10.30
C ILE A 705 -28.66 -5.54 11.40
N LEU A 706 -29.52 -4.56 11.61
CA LEU A 706 -29.59 -3.76 12.82
C LEU A 706 -30.66 -4.36 13.73
N ASP A 707 -30.26 -4.78 14.92
CA ASP A 707 -31.16 -5.30 15.96
C ASP A 707 -31.07 -4.44 17.23
N SER A 708 -32.20 -3.91 17.68
CA SER A 708 -32.34 -3.15 18.94
C SER A 708 -33.78 -3.17 19.45
N SER A 709 -34.00 -2.69 20.68
CA SER A 709 -35.35 -2.71 21.28
C SER A 709 -36.34 -1.74 20.61
N ASN A 710 -35.86 -0.69 19.93
CA ASN A 710 -36.70 0.37 19.34
C ASN A 710 -36.59 0.50 17.82
N LEU A 711 -35.52 -0.03 17.20
CA LEU A 711 -35.32 0.02 15.75
C LEU A 711 -34.70 -1.27 15.22
N LYS A 712 -35.37 -1.88 14.24
CA LYS A 712 -34.91 -3.10 13.56
C LYS A 712 -34.95 -2.90 12.06
N LYS A 713 -33.83 -3.18 11.36
CA LYS A 713 -33.70 -3.03 9.90
C LYS A 713 -32.77 -4.09 9.34
N CYS A 714 -33.01 -4.49 8.08
CA CYS A 714 -32.10 -5.34 7.33
C CYS A 714 -31.71 -4.67 6.01
N TYR A 715 -30.42 -4.70 5.70
CA TYR A 715 -29.83 -4.16 4.49
C TYR A 715 -29.12 -5.28 3.73
N GLN A 716 -29.17 -5.24 2.41
CA GLN A 716 -28.49 -6.22 1.58
C GLN A 716 -27.90 -5.59 0.31
N CYS A 717 -26.76 -6.09 -0.16
CA CYS A 717 -26.21 -5.70 -1.45
C CYS A 717 -27.18 -6.13 -2.57
N GLY A 718 -27.65 -5.15 -3.35
CA GLY A 718 -28.53 -5.35 -4.51
C GLY A 718 -27.76 -5.91 -5.72
N GLN A 719 -28.49 -6.41 -6.72
CA GLN A 719 -27.88 -6.93 -7.96
C GLN A 719 -26.98 -5.89 -8.65
N ASN A 720 -27.39 -4.61 -8.64
CA ASN A 720 -26.63 -3.49 -9.18
C ASN A 720 -25.51 -2.98 -8.24
N ARG A 721 -25.24 -3.67 -7.12
CA ARG A 721 -24.27 -3.29 -6.06
C ARG A 721 -24.54 -1.93 -5.39
N THR A 722 -25.82 -1.58 -5.25
CA THR A 722 -26.34 -0.54 -4.35
C THR A 722 -26.93 -1.22 -3.11
N ALA A 723 -27.20 -0.49 -2.03
CA ALA A 723 -27.92 -1.04 -0.90
C ALA A 723 -29.40 -1.24 -1.24
N GLN A 724 -29.98 -2.31 -0.70
CA GLN A 724 -31.42 -2.60 -0.66
C GLN A 724 -31.84 -2.63 0.81
N VAL A 725 -32.89 -1.90 1.19
CA VAL A 725 -33.56 -2.13 2.48
C VAL A 725 -34.53 -3.30 2.29
N VAL A 726 -34.32 -4.38 3.04
CA VAL A 726 -35.08 -5.64 2.92
C VAL A 726 -36.34 -5.53 3.77
N LYS A 727 -37.49 -5.55 3.10
CA LYS A 727 -38.81 -5.52 3.77
C LYS A 727 -39.00 -6.81 4.58
N ALA A 728 -39.53 -6.69 5.79
CA ALA A 728 -39.98 -7.83 6.58
C ALA A 728 -41.36 -8.32 6.13
N GLU A 729 -41.57 -9.63 6.17
CA GLU A 729 -42.84 -10.30 5.85
C GLU A 729 -43.11 -11.37 6.90
N ASN A 730 -44.34 -11.44 7.42
CA ASN A 730 -44.75 -12.39 8.46
C ASN A 730 -43.76 -12.45 9.66
N SER A 731 -43.28 -11.28 10.11
CA SER A 731 -42.26 -11.11 11.16
C SER A 731 -40.88 -11.71 10.89
N HIS A 732 -40.50 -11.90 9.63
CA HIS A 732 -39.19 -12.40 9.22
C HIS A 732 -38.58 -11.55 8.09
N TRP A 733 -37.25 -11.51 8.03
CA TRP A 733 -36.51 -11.07 6.84
C TRP A 733 -36.10 -12.28 6.01
N TRP A 734 -36.22 -12.16 4.69
CA TRP A 734 -35.84 -13.19 3.74
C TRP A 734 -34.60 -12.76 2.97
N ILE A 735 -33.49 -13.49 3.10
CA ILE A 735 -32.17 -13.13 2.55
C ILE A 735 -31.87 -13.95 1.29
N ASP A 736 -31.45 -13.26 0.23
CA ASP A 736 -30.89 -13.86 -1.00
C ASP A 736 -29.41 -14.20 -0.77
N LEU A 737 -29.11 -15.44 -0.41
CA LEU A 737 -27.76 -15.90 -0.08
C LEU A 737 -26.81 -15.87 -1.29
N ARG A 738 -27.27 -15.62 -2.51
CA ARG A 738 -26.40 -15.49 -3.69
C ARG A 738 -25.73 -14.11 -3.75
N ARG A 739 -26.27 -13.12 -3.02
CA ARG A 739 -25.73 -11.74 -2.93
C ARG A 739 -24.98 -11.44 -1.63
N THR A 740 -24.79 -12.42 -0.77
CA THR A 740 -24.06 -12.31 0.51
C THR A 740 -22.68 -12.97 0.47
N GLY A 741 -22.02 -12.96 -0.70
CA GLY A 741 -20.78 -13.70 -0.96
C GLY A 741 -19.51 -13.16 -0.30
N GLY A 742 -19.55 -12.03 0.42
CA GLY A 742 -18.44 -11.59 1.28
C GLY A 742 -17.14 -11.24 0.56
N PRO A 743 -15.99 -11.32 1.27
CA PRO A 743 -14.65 -11.24 0.71
C PRO A 743 -14.40 -12.16 -0.49
N GLU A 744 -15.04 -13.33 -0.55
CA GLU A 744 -14.95 -14.30 -1.65
C GLU A 744 -15.54 -13.77 -2.98
N THR A 745 -16.33 -12.69 -2.92
CA THR A 745 -16.84 -11.96 -4.10
C THR A 745 -15.91 -10.81 -4.51
N ILE A 746 -15.11 -10.29 -3.57
CA ILE A 746 -14.13 -9.23 -3.78
C ILE A 746 -12.86 -9.82 -4.40
N TRP A 747 -12.21 -10.76 -3.73
CA TRP A 747 -10.90 -11.29 -4.10
C TRP A 747 -11.00 -12.53 -4.98
N ARG A 748 -11.25 -12.29 -6.27
CA ARG A 748 -11.25 -13.30 -7.32
C ARG A 748 -10.88 -12.65 -8.65
N ASP A 749 -10.30 -13.43 -9.55
CA ASP A 749 -9.87 -12.93 -10.85
C ASP A 749 -11.06 -12.48 -11.71
N LYS A 750 -11.03 -11.21 -12.12
CA LYS A 750 -12.03 -10.51 -12.93
C LYS A 750 -11.40 -9.21 -13.47
N ALA A 751 -12.08 -8.49 -14.35
CA ALA A 751 -11.56 -7.22 -14.87
C ALA A 751 -11.18 -6.26 -13.72
N GLY A 752 -9.90 -5.83 -13.70
CA GLY A 752 -9.32 -4.92 -12.70
C GLY A 752 -9.05 -5.50 -11.31
N MET A 753 -9.28 -6.79 -11.05
CA MET A 753 -9.12 -7.39 -9.71
C MET A 753 -8.57 -8.80 -9.79
N ARG A 754 -7.59 -9.11 -8.92
CA ARG A 754 -6.97 -10.44 -8.83
C ARG A 754 -7.27 -11.11 -7.49
N ALA A 755 -7.26 -12.45 -7.47
CA ALA A 755 -7.38 -13.24 -6.24
C ALA A 755 -6.15 -13.03 -5.32
N GLN A 756 -4.94 -12.99 -5.90
CA GLN A 756 -3.66 -12.93 -5.19
C GLN A 756 -3.49 -11.71 -4.28
N TRP A 757 -4.19 -10.60 -4.55
CA TRP A 757 -4.10 -9.38 -3.74
C TRP A 757 -4.64 -9.57 -2.31
N ARG A 758 -5.49 -10.59 -2.09
CA ARG A 758 -6.08 -10.92 -0.78
C ARG A 758 -5.02 -11.04 0.33
N ASP A 759 -3.89 -11.67 0.05
CA ASP A 759 -2.87 -11.95 1.07
C ASP A 759 -2.16 -10.69 1.58
N ASN A 760 -2.14 -9.61 0.79
CA ASN A 760 -1.65 -8.30 1.21
C ASN A 760 -2.75 -7.45 1.86
N ILE A 761 -4.02 -7.65 1.48
CA ILE A 761 -5.18 -7.01 2.13
C ILE A 761 -5.46 -7.60 3.52
N GLU A 762 -5.39 -8.93 3.68
CA GLU A 762 -5.53 -9.59 4.99
C GLU A 762 -4.40 -9.16 5.94
N TRP A 763 -3.16 -9.08 5.45
CA TRP A 763 -2.05 -8.51 6.22
C TRP A 763 -2.27 -7.03 6.60
N LEU A 764 -2.80 -6.19 5.70
CA LEU A 764 -3.19 -4.83 6.07
C LEU A 764 -4.22 -4.83 7.20
N ILE A 765 -5.25 -5.69 7.14
CA ILE A 765 -6.29 -5.81 8.17
C ILE A 765 -5.67 -6.19 9.51
N ASP A 766 -4.74 -7.14 9.54
CA ASP A 766 -4.07 -7.56 10.77
C ASP A 766 -3.22 -6.42 11.38
N THR A 767 -2.61 -5.55 10.56
CA THR A 767 -1.82 -4.37 10.99
C THR A 767 -2.62 -3.09 11.28
N MET A 768 -3.95 -3.16 11.43
CA MET A 768 -4.81 -2.07 11.90
C MET A 768 -5.19 -2.20 13.38
#